data_AF-A0A7W9B300-F1
#
_entry.id   AF-A0A7W9B300-F1
#
_cell.length_a   1.000
_cell.length_b   1.000
_cell.length_c   1.000
_cell.angle_alpha   90.00
_cell.angle_beta   90.00
_cell.angle_gamma   90.00
#
_symmetry.space_group_name_H-M   'P 1'
#
loop_
_entity.id
_entity.type
_entity.pdbx_description
1 polymer ?
#
loop_
_entity_poly.entity_id
_entity_poly.type
_entity_poly.pdbx_seq_one_letter_code
_entity_poly.pdbx_strand_id
1 'polypeptide(L)'
;MAERERHRVRESDREGALRAAAAHGLDLSGEQRAAFDHVTEGRDLSVVVGYAGTGKSAMLGVAREAWEEAGFNVRGVALSGIAAEGLENGSGIASRTIASMEHGWSQGRDMLTARDVLVIDEAGMVGTRQMERVLSHAADAGAKVVLVGDPQQLQAIEAGAAFRAIHERHGGVEITEVRRQHEGWQQDATRHLATGRTGEAINAYAERGMVHTAETREQARTELVERWDRDRQANPDASRIILTHTNDEVRELNDTARDRMRAAGELGDDVRMKVERGERDFASGDRIMFLRNERGLEVKNGTLGTVEQVNQQGMTVRTDDGRSVAFDTKDYRDFDHGYAATIHKAQGMTVDRGHVLATPGMDRHSSYVGMTRHRDGLALHYGRDDFKDDAQLARTLSRERAKDMASDYARVDPAKEFAERRGIGERIADIARAGAEKARGIFDGLRLSLPGQPREQGMFAGFRPPERTREQAQTQPSHATGQRRAVERYARAVDDIARMRDQGLPVLPHQHDALNRAGEALDAIRPHASTDLQNALQRQPELIREAAAGRSQAAVQAMNKEAELRADPFQRADRFVEGWKQLRQAHDDLRRDGDFRGAKRVGQEMAGMAKSLERDAQVESLLRGRTRELGIDAAMGRSVARDLADSVPFDHGRNLGMSR
;
A
#
# COMPACT_ATOMS: atom_id res chain seq x y z
N MET A 1 -16.54 -25.86 -5.36
CA MET A 1 -16.68 -25.90 -3.89
C MET A 1 -17.90 -25.14 -3.42
N ALA A 2 -18.09 -23.87 -3.82
CA ALA A 2 -19.20 -23.02 -3.37
C ALA A 2 -20.63 -23.60 -3.51
N GLU A 3 -20.87 -24.48 -4.48
CA GLU A 3 -22.19 -25.09 -4.74
C GLU A 3 -22.34 -26.51 -4.15
N ARG A 4 -21.29 -27.08 -3.55
CA ARG A 4 -21.33 -28.44 -2.99
C ARG A 4 -21.70 -28.37 -1.51
N GLU A 5 -22.51 -29.32 -1.03
CA GLU A 5 -23.00 -29.37 0.34
C GLU A 5 -22.68 -30.71 1.02
N ARG A 6 -21.39 -30.99 1.29
CA ARG A 6 -20.97 -32.26 1.90
C ARG A 6 -20.75 -32.18 3.42
N HIS A 7 -20.72 -30.98 3.98
CA HIS A 7 -20.28 -30.73 5.35
C HIS A 7 -21.36 -30.11 6.23
N ARG A 8 -22.63 -30.50 6.00
CA ARG A 8 -23.74 -30.04 6.83
C ARG A 8 -23.62 -30.66 8.22
N VAL A 9 -23.67 -29.81 9.23
CA VAL A 9 -23.74 -30.21 10.64
C VAL A 9 -25.21 -30.40 11.02
N ARG A 10 -25.53 -31.39 11.86
CA ARG A 10 -26.90 -31.63 12.33
C ARG A 10 -27.31 -30.53 13.31
N GLU A 11 -28.61 -30.23 13.36
CA GLU A 11 -29.12 -29.20 14.27
C GLU A 11 -28.85 -29.54 15.74
N SER A 12 -28.89 -30.82 16.11
CA SER A 12 -28.56 -31.29 17.46
C SER A 12 -27.16 -30.88 17.91
N ASP A 13 -26.18 -31.01 17.01
CA ASP A 13 -24.76 -30.79 17.28
C ASP A 13 -24.49 -29.28 17.30
N ARG A 14 -25.15 -28.52 16.41
CA ARG A 14 -25.13 -27.05 16.43
C ARG A 14 -25.65 -26.48 17.74
N GLU A 15 -26.84 -26.93 18.16
CA GLU A 15 -27.42 -26.50 19.44
C GLU A 15 -26.60 -26.98 20.65
N GLY A 16 -25.97 -28.16 20.55
CA GLY A 16 -25.03 -28.70 21.54
C GLY A 16 -23.89 -27.74 21.81
N ALA A 17 -23.16 -27.38 20.76
CA ALA A 17 -22.05 -26.42 20.81
C ALA A 17 -22.48 -25.05 21.35
N LEU A 18 -23.65 -24.54 20.94
CA LEU A 18 -24.16 -23.25 21.45
C LEU A 18 -24.50 -23.30 22.94
N ARG A 19 -25.08 -24.40 23.43
CA ARG A 19 -25.35 -24.59 24.87
C ARG A 19 -24.05 -24.71 25.66
N ALA A 20 -23.05 -25.43 25.13
CA ALA A 20 -21.74 -25.55 25.75
C ALA A 20 -21.04 -24.18 25.85
N ALA A 21 -21.03 -23.42 24.76
CA ALA A 21 -20.47 -22.06 24.74
C ALA A 21 -21.15 -21.14 25.76
N ALA A 22 -22.49 -21.14 25.82
CA ALA A 22 -23.24 -20.36 26.80
C ALA A 22 -22.93 -20.78 28.26
N ALA A 23 -22.74 -22.08 28.52
CA ALA A 23 -22.35 -22.58 29.85
C ALA A 23 -20.96 -22.09 30.29
N HIS A 24 -20.08 -21.79 29.33
CA HIS A 24 -18.77 -21.17 29.56
C HIS A 24 -18.80 -19.63 29.48
N GLY A 25 -19.99 -19.02 29.44
CA GLY A 25 -20.18 -17.57 29.40
C GLY A 25 -19.91 -16.93 28.03
N LEU A 26 -19.86 -17.72 26.96
CA LEU A 26 -19.66 -17.24 25.59
C LEU A 26 -20.98 -17.22 24.83
N ASP A 27 -21.73 -16.12 24.96
CA ASP A 27 -22.91 -15.86 24.15
C ASP A 27 -22.52 -15.14 22.84
N LEU A 28 -22.83 -15.81 21.72
CA LEU A 28 -22.67 -15.25 20.39
C LEU A 28 -23.72 -14.15 20.16
N SER A 29 -23.28 -12.99 19.66
CA SER A 29 -24.22 -11.97 19.22
C SER A 29 -25.02 -12.41 17.99
N GLY A 30 -26.05 -11.65 17.60
CA GLY A 30 -26.89 -12.00 16.43
C GLY A 30 -26.07 -12.19 15.14
N GLU A 31 -25.09 -11.32 14.90
CA GLU A 31 -24.21 -11.41 13.73
C GLU A 31 -23.24 -12.60 13.84
N GLN A 32 -22.67 -12.84 15.04
CA GLN A 32 -21.80 -13.99 15.27
C GLN A 32 -22.56 -15.31 15.14
N ARG A 33 -23.83 -15.37 15.58
CA ARG A 33 -24.70 -16.52 15.42
C ARG A 33 -25.03 -16.78 13.95
N ALA A 34 -25.36 -15.74 13.18
CA ALA A 34 -25.57 -15.86 11.74
C ALA A 34 -24.32 -16.37 11.01
N ALA A 35 -23.13 -15.93 11.44
CA ALA A 35 -21.87 -16.44 10.88
C ALA A 35 -21.63 -17.90 11.27
N PHE A 36 -21.88 -18.30 12.52
CA PHE A 36 -21.83 -19.69 12.97
C PHE A 36 -22.78 -20.59 12.16
N ASP A 37 -24.00 -20.12 11.93
CA ASP A 37 -25.00 -20.82 11.14
C ASP A 37 -24.51 -20.98 9.68
N HIS A 38 -24.05 -19.90 9.06
CA HIS A 38 -23.52 -19.91 7.70
C HIS A 38 -22.34 -20.87 7.48
N VAL A 39 -21.44 -21.00 8.46
CA VAL A 39 -20.30 -21.92 8.33
C VAL A 39 -20.68 -23.38 8.60
N THR A 40 -21.81 -23.65 9.26
CA THR A 40 -22.27 -25.01 9.63
C THR A 40 -23.41 -25.57 8.74
N GLU A 41 -24.08 -24.74 7.93
CA GLU A 41 -25.25 -25.10 7.11
C GLU A 41 -24.98 -26.08 5.94
N GLY A 42 -23.72 -26.25 5.54
CA GLY A 42 -23.26 -27.39 4.74
C GLY A 42 -22.43 -27.10 3.50
N ARG A 43 -22.39 -25.86 3.01
CA ARG A 43 -21.56 -25.48 1.84
C ARG A 43 -20.09 -25.83 2.07
N ASP A 44 -19.41 -26.36 1.06
CA ASP A 44 -17.99 -26.72 1.13
C ASP A 44 -17.06 -25.49 1.07
N LEU A 45 -17.58 -24.31 0.73
CA LEU A 45 -16.89 -23.02 0.87
C LEU A 45 -17.80 -22.03 1.61
N SER A 46 -17.31 -21.51 2.72
CA SER A 46 -17.97 -20.42 3.47
C SER A 46 -17.01 -19.24 3.60
N VAL A 47 -17.54 -18.03 3.59
CA VAL A 47 -16.77 -16.79 3.72
C VAL A 47 -17.34 -15.98 4.87
N VAL A 48 -16.49 -15.64 5.84
CA VAL A 48 -16.84 -14.78 6.96
C VAL A 48 -15.94 -13.55 6.91
N VAL A 49 -16.55 -12.40 6.70
CA VAL A 49 -15.89 -11.11 6.82
C VAL A 49 -16.21 -10.56 8.21
N GLY A 50 -15.22 -9.98 8.88
CA GLY A 50 -15.57 -9.23 10.07
C GLY A 50 -14.55 -8.18 10.42
N TYR A 51 -15.02 -7.08 10.98
CA TYR A 51 -14.18 -5.95 11.35
C TYR A 51 -13.12 -6.35 12.41
N ALA A 52 -12.17 -5.46 12.64
CA ALA A 52 -11.16 -5.61 13.66
C ALA A 52 -11.84 -5.72 15.04
N GLY A 53 -11.57 -6.80 15.77
CA GLY A 53 -12.09 -6.95 17.12
C GLY A 53 -13.54 -7.43 17.25
N THR A 54 -14.12 -8.05 16.22
CA THR A 54 -15.52 -8.55 16.25
C THR A 54 -15.69 -9.96 16.84
N GLY A 55 -14.60 -10.57 17.35
CA GLY A 55 -14.67 -11.88 17.99
C GLY A 55 -14.82 -13.07 17.03
N LYS A 56 -14.26 -12.99 15.81
CA LYS A 56 -14.29 -14.06 14.80
C LYS A 56 -13.75 -15.39 15.33
N SER A 57 -12.61 -15.37 16.03
CA SER A 57 -11.99 -16.58 16.58
C SER A 57 -12.87 -17.26 17.64
N ALA A 58 -13.55 -16.48 18.49
CA ALA A 58 -14.47 -17.03 19.48
C ALA A 58 -15.66 -17.75 18.82
N MET A 59 -16.24 -17.15 17.77
CA MET A 59 -17.29 -17.81 16.97
C MET A 59 -16.78 -19.09 16.31
N LEU A 60 -15.56 -19.07 15.77
CA LEU A 60 -14.92 -20.26 15.21
C LEU A 60 -14.69 -21.37 16.25
N GLY A 61 -14.48 -21.02 17.52
CA GLY A 61 -14.38 -22.00 18.60
C GLY A 61 -15.69 -22.76 18.82
N VAL A 62 -16.83 -22.06 18.79
CA VAL A 62 -18.16 -22.69 18.84
C VAL A 62 -18.40 -23.55 17.58
N ALA A 63 -18.00 -23.05 16.41
CA ALA A 63 -18.11 -23.81 15.16
C ALA A 63 -17.23 -25.08 15.17
N ARG A 64 -16.03 -25.01 15.77
CA ARG A 64 -15.12 -26.15 15.96
C ARG A 64 -15.80 -27.26 16.74
N GLU A 65 -16.41 -26.94 17.88
CA GLU A 65 -17.14 -27.92 18.70
C GLU A 65 -18.24 -28.59 17.89
N ALA A 66 -19.06 -27.81 17.17
CA ALA A 66 -20.13 -28.36 16.33
C ALA A 66 -19.61 -29.28 15.21
N TRP A 67 -18.48 -28.94 14.58
CA TRP A 67 -17.86 -29.78 13.54
C TRP A 67 -17.26 -31.07 14.12
N GLU A 68 -16.58 -30.98 15.26
CA GLU A 68 -15.98 -32.14 15.93
C GLU A 68 -17.04 -33.12 16.44
N GLU A 69 -18.14 -32.62 17.01
CA GLU A 69 -19.30 -33.44 17.41
C GLU A 69 -19.94 -34.15 16.20
N ALA A 70 -19.98 -33.50 15.04
CA ALA A 70 -20.42 -34.09 13.78
C ALA A 70 -19.39 -35.05 13.14
N GLY A 71 -18.21 -35.24 13.76
CA GLY A 71 -17.18 -36.18 13.33
C GLY A 71 -16.22 -35.65 12.26
N PHE A 72 -16.15 -34.33 12.08
CA PHE A 72 -15.15 -33.69 11.22
C PHE A 72 -13.86 -33.39 12.00
N ASN A 73 -12.75 -33.32 11.26
CA ASN A 73 -11.47 -32.87 11.76
C ASN A 73 -11.30 -31.39 11.41
N VAL A 74 -11.13 -30.52 12.40
CA VAL A 74 -10.98 -29.07 12.17
C VAL A 74 -9.50 -28.70 12.19
N ARG A 75 -9.03 -28.01 11.15
CA ARG A 75 -7.63 -27.57 11.02
C ARG A 75 -7.58 -26.10 10.70
N GLY A 76 -6.76 -25.35 11.42
CA GLY A 76 -6.58 -23.92 11.22
C GLY A 76 -5.31 -23.62 10.44
N VAL A 77 -5.38 -22.64 9.55
CA VAL A 77 -4.21 -22.05 8.92
C VAL A 77 -4.29 -20.54 8.79
N ALA A 78 -3.13 -19.90 8.83
CA ALA A 78 -2.99 -18.47 8.58
C ALA A 78 -1.69 -18.17 7.83
N LEU A 79 -1.53 -16.95 7.33
CA LEU A 79 -0.30 -16.54 6.64
C LEU A 79 0.91 -16.46 7.60
N SER A 80 0.71 -15.95 8.81
CA SER A 80 1.76 -15.70 9.80
C SER A 80 1.66 -16.61 11.02
N GLY A 81 2.77 -16.78 11.75
CA GLY A 81 2.81 -17.55 12.98
C GLY A 81 1.94 -16.97 14.09
N ILE A 82 1.93 -15.64 14.25
CA ILE A 82 1.05 -14.94 15.20
C ILE A 82 -0.41 -15.14 14.85
N ALA A 83 -0.80 -15.01 13.57
CA ALA A 83 -2.20 -15.19 13.20
C ALA A 83 -2.67 -16.63 13.45
N ALA A 84 -1.82 -17.62 13.16
CA ALA A 84 -2.12 -19.01 13.48
C ALA A 84 -2.27 -19.23 15.00
N GLU A 85 -1.42 -18.60 15.81
CA GLU A 85 -1.56 -18.65 17.27
C GLU A 85 -2.80 -17.94 17.78
N GLY A 86 -3.10 -16.74 17.27
CA GLY A 86 -4.30 -16.00 17.64
C GLY A 86 -5.57 -16.76 17.28
N LEU A 87 -5.56 -17.48 16.15
CA LEU A 87 -6.61 -18.42 15.80
C LEU A 87 -6.70 -19.57 16.81
N GLU A 88 -5.60 -20.24 17.12
CA GLU A 88 -5.56 -21.37 18.07
C GLU A 88 -5.97 -20.95 19.49
N ASN A 89 -5.37 -19.91 20.05
CA ASN A 89 -5.71 -19.39 21.38
C ASN A 89 -7.16 -18.88 21.45
N GLY A 90 -7.67 -18.30 20.36
CA GLY A 90 -9.01 -17.72 20.32
C GLY A 90 -10.13 -18.70 20.00
N SER A 91 -9.83 -19.87 19.40
CA SER A 91 -10.84 -20.83 18.92
C SER A 91 -10.61 -22.28 19.38
N GLY A 92 -9.44 -22.59 19.92
CA GLY A 92 -9.01 -23.96 20.20
C GLY A 92 -8.71 -24.80 18.95
N ILE A 93 -8.77 -24.21 17.74
CA ILE A 93 -8.45 -24.92 16.50
C ILE A 93 -6.93 -25.05 16.38
N ALA A 94 -6.42 -26.28 16.34
CA ALA A 94 -5.00 -26.53 16.09
C ALA A 94 -4.55 -25.87 14.77
N SER A 95 -3.61 -24.94 14.86
CA SER A 95 -3.32 -24.00 13.77
C SER A 95 -1.85 -23.95 13.40
N ARG A 96 -1.57 -23.70 12.11
CA ARG A 96 -0.20 -23.53 11.60
C ARG A 96 -0.16 -22.58 10.42
N THR A 97 1.04 -22.22 9.98
CA THR A 97 1.15 -21.38 8.78
C THR A 97 0.77 -22.16 7.52
N ILE A 98 0.20 -21.49 6.52
CA ILE A 98 -0.11 -22.09 5.21
C ILE A 98 1.16 -22.72 4.62
N ALA A 99 2.30 -22.01 4.68
CA ALA A 99 3.58 -22.52 4.20
C ALA A 99 4.00 -23.84 4.89
N SER A 100 3.80 -23.96 6.21
CA SER A 100 4.10 -25.20 6.93
C SER A 100 3.19 -26.35 6.49
N MET A 101 1.93 -26.05 6.17
CA MET A 101 0.97 -27.06 5.71
C MET A 101 1.28 -27.51 4.26
N GLU A 102 1.52 -26.56 3.35
CA GLU A 102 1.93 -26.85 1.97
C GLU A 102 3.21 -27.69 1.93
N HIS A 103 4.18 -27.40 2.81
CA HIS A 103 5.38 -28.21 2.95
C HIS A 103 5.07 -29.64 3.39
N GLY A 104 4.15 -29.83 4.34
CA GLY A 104 3.67 -31.16 4.74
C GLY A 104 3.09 -31.94 3.56
N TRP A 105 2.20 -31.31 2.78
CA TRP A 105 1.59 -31.91 1.59
C TRP A 105 2.61 -32.31 0.53
N SER A 106 3.64 -31.49 0.30
CA SER A 106 4.72 -31.82 -0.64
C SER A 106 5.48 -33.11 -0.27
N GLN A 107 5.44 -33.50 1.00
CA GLN A 107 6.06 -34.71 1.54
C GLN A 107 5.05 -35.85 1.75
N GLY A 108 3.82 -35.71 1.25
CA GLY A 108 2.75 -36.69 1.44
C GLY A 108 2.27 -36.80 2.90
N ARG A 109 2.53 -35.80 3.74
CA ARG A 109 2.13 -35.77 5.15
C ARG A 109 0.97 -34.80 5.37
N ASP A 110 0.19 -35.06 6.41
CA ASP A 110 -0.93 -34.22 6.85
C ASP A 110 -1.92 -33.85 5.73
N MET A 111 -2.13 -34.79 4.81
CA MET A 111 -3.04 -34.63 3.68
C MET A 111 -4.45 -34.32 4.16
N LEU A 112 -5.18 -33.52 3.38
CA LEU A 112 -6.60 -33.30 3.60
C LEU A 112 -7.42 -34.49 3.11
N THR A 113 -8.58 -34.66 3.71
CA THR A 113 -9.58 -35.68 3.41
C THR A 113 -10.96 -35.04 3.36
N ALA A 114 -11.96 -35.78 2.88
CA ALA A 114 -13.36 -35.34 2.87
C ALA A 114 -13.99 -35.19 4.27
N ARG A 115 -13.24 -35.50 5.34
CA ARG A 115 -13.65 -35.25 6.74
C ARG A 115 -13.00 -34.01 7.34
N ASP A 116 -12.15 -33.30 6.60
CA ASP A 116 -11.46 -32.11 7.12
C ASP A 116 -12.24 -30.82 6.84
N VAL A 117 -12.29 -29.94 7.82
CA VAL A 117 -12.70 -28.54 7.71
C VAL A 117 -11.46 -27.68 7.89
N LEU A 118 -11.04 -27.02 6.80
CA LEU A 118 -9.89 -26.11 6.79
C LEU A 118 -10.36 -24.67 7.02
N VAL A 119 -10.02 -24.12 8.17
CA VAL A 119 -10.26 -22.70 8.49
C VAL A 119 -9.03 -21.88 8.11
N ILE A 120 -9.20 -20.89 7.24
CA ILE A 120 -8.15 -19.98 6.82
C ILE A 120 -8.43 -18.60 7.41
N ASP A 121 -7.68 -18.22 8.45
CA ASP A 121 -7.80 -16.90 9.08
C ASP A 121 -6.84 -15.88 8.46
N GLU A 122 -7.17 -14.58 8.63
CA GLU A 122 -6.50 -13.46 7.97
C GLU A 122 -6.38 -13.67 6.44
N ALA A 123 -7.41 -14.26 5.83
CA ALA A 123 -7.44 -14.65 4.42
C ALA A 123 -7.23 -13.45 3.46
N GLY A 124 -7.49 -12.22 3.92
CA GLY A 124 -7.21 -10.98 3.19
C GLY A 124 -5.73 -10.75 2.87
N MET A 125 -4.82 -11.36 3.63
CA MET A 125 -3.38 -11.29 3.37
C MET A 125 -2.86 -12.39 2.44
N VAL A 126 -3.67 -13.40 2.12
CA VAL A 126 -3.22 -14.55 1.33
C VAL A 126 -3.19 -14.16 -0.15
N GLY A 127 -2.01 -14.30 -0.76
CA GLY A 127 -1.81 -14.01 -2.18
C GLY A 127 -2.61 -14.92 -3.10
N THR A 128 -2.96 -14.45 -4.29
CA THR A 128 -3.82 -15.20 -5.22
C THR A 128 -3.30 -16.58 -5.58
N ARG A 129 -1.97 -16.73 -5.79
CA ARG A 129 -1.38 -18.03 -6.14
C ARG A 129 -1.43 -19.02 -4.98
N GLN A 130 -1.15 -18.55 -3.77
CA GLN A 130 -1.21 -19.40 -2.59
C GLN A 130 -2.65 -19.80 -2.26
N MET A 131 -3.60 -18.86 -2.39
CA MET A 131 -5.03 -19.16 -2.25
C MET A 131 -5.48 -20.22 -3.24
N GLU A 132 -5.08 -20.10 -4.52
CA GLU A 132 -5.39 -21.10 -5.55
C GLU A 132 -4.88 -22.50 -5.16
N ARG A 133 -3.59 -22.65 -4.80
CA ARG A 133 -3.03 -23.95 -4.44
C ARG A 133 -3.75 -24.60 -3.26
N VAL A 134 -4.04 -23.82 -2.21
CA VAL A 134 -4.72 -24.31 -1.00
C VAL A 134 -6.17 -24.74 -1.33
N LEU A 135 -6.90 -23.91 -2.07
CA LEU A 135 -8.28 -24.22 -2.47
C LEU A 135 -8.35 -25.41 -3.43
N SER A 136 -7.44 -25.52 -4.40
CA SER A 136 -7.35 -26.66 -5.32
C SER A 136 -7.09 -27.95 -4.55
N HIS A 137 -6.13 -27.95 -3.61
CA HIS A 137 -5.87 -29.12 -2.79
C HIS A 137 -7.07 -29.53 -1.92
N ALA A 138 -7.75 -28.56 -1.29
CA ALA A 138 -8.95 -28.83 -0.51
C ALA A 138 -10.10 -29.35 -1.40
N ALA A 139 -10.26 -28.81 -2.62
CA ALA A 139 -11.26 -29.25 -3.57
C ALA A 139 -11.05 -30.71 -4.00
N ASP A 140 -9.81 -31.10 -4.28
CA ASP A 140 -9.40 -32.45 -4.70
C ASP A 140 -9.60 -33.47 -3.58
N ALA A 141 -9.22 -33.11 -2.35
CA ALA A 141 -9.45 -33.93 -1.16
C ALA A 141 -10.94 -34.03 -0.78
N GLY A 142 -11.76 -33.12 -1.29
CA GLY A 142 -13.16 -32.99 -0.93
C GLY A 142 -13.40 -32.37 0.44
N ALA A 143 -12.42 -31.66 1.01
CA ALA A 143 -12.50 -30.96 2.28
C ALA A 143 -13.34 -29.66 2.18
N LYS A 144 -13.87 -29.21 3.31
CA LYS A 144 -14.50 -27.89 3.44
C LYS A 144 -13.44 -26.83 3.67
N VAL A 145 -13.68 -25.63 3.15
CA VAL A 145 -12.89 -24.44 3.45
C VAL A 145 -13.79 -23.36 4.04
N VAL A 146 -13.32 -22.75 5.13
CA VAL A 146 -13.92 -21.55 5.74
C VAL A 146 -12.88 -20.44 5.66
N LEU A 147 -13.14 -19.43 4.83
CA LEU A 147 -12.28 -18.25 4.71
C LEU A 147 -12.74 -17.18 5.69
N VAL A 148 -11.85 -16.75 6.56
CA VAL A 148 -12.12 -15.74 7.59
C VAL A 148 -11.11 -14.60 7.45
N GLY A 149 -11.60 -13.37 7.51
CA GLY A 149 -10.71 -12.22 7.41
C GLY A 149 -11.45 -10.89 7.32
N ASP A 150 -10.71 -9.86 6.95
CA ASP A 150 -11.22 -8.51 6.76
C ASP A 150 -10.58 -7.91 5.50
N PRO A 151 -11.33 -7.68 4.41
CA PRO A 151 -10.76 -7.12 3.18
C PRO A 151 -10.33 -5.65 3.34
N GLN A 152 -10.74 -5.00 4.44
CA GLN A 152 -10.39 -3.62 4.76
C GLN A 152 -9.07 -3.52 5.54
N GLN A 153 -8.57 -4.61 6.13
CA GLN A 153 -7.24 -4.65 6.76
C GLN A 153 -6.12 -4.66 5.70
N LEU A 154 -4.87 -4.83 6.14
CA LEU A 154 -3.73 -4.89 5.23
C LEU A 154 -3.91 -6.01 4.20
N GLN A 155 -3.59 -5.67 2.97
CA GLN A 155 -3.70 -6.56 1.83
C GLN A 155 -2.48 -7.49 1.76
N ALA A 156 -2.63 -8.58 1.01
CA ALA A 156 -1.54 -9.49 0.71
C ALA A 156 -0.28 -8.72 0.28
N ILE A 157 0.91 -9.20 0.63
CA ILE A 157 2.15 -8.66 0.06
C ILE A 157 2.23 -9.04 -1.42
N GLU A 158 1.91 -10.30 -1.73
CA GLU A 158 1.81 -10.83 -3.08
C GLU A 158 0.67 -10.19 -3.90
N ALA A 159 0.68 -10.39 -5.21
CA ALA A 159 -0.30 -9.79 -6.12
C ALA A 159 -1.73 -10.32 -5.94
N GLY A 160 -2.69 -9.43 -6.18
CA GLY A 160 -4.13 -9.71 -6.17
C GLY A 160 -4.80 -9.60 -4.80
N ALA A 161 -6.12 -9.71 -4.81
CA ALA A 161 -7.01 -9.67 -3.66
C ALA A 161 -8.00 -10.84 -3.72
N ALA A 162 -7.49 -12.08 -3.64
CA ALA A 162 -8.29 -13.28 -3.83
C ALA A 162 -9.45 -13.40 -2.84
N PHE A 163 -9.23 -13.12 -1.56
CA PHE A 163 -10.29 -13.14 -0.55
C PHE A 163 -11.44 -12.17 -0.86
N ARG A 164 -11.11 -10.91 -1.21
CA ARG A 164 -12.10 -9.91 -1.65
C ARG A 164 -12.90 -10.42 -2.86
N ALA A 165 -12.22 -10.92 -3.89
CA ALA A 165 -12.88 -11.39 -5.10
C ALA A 165 -13.76 -12.62 -4.86
N ILE A 166 -13.35 -13.53 -3.98
CA ILE A 166 -14.16 -14.69 -3.58
C ILE A 166 -15.41 -14.21 -2.83
N HIS A 167 -15.26 -13.28 -1.89
CA HIS A 167 -16.37 -12.68 -1.14
C HIS A 167 -17.38 -11.99 -2.07
N GLU A 168 -16.92 -11.10 -2.95
CA GLU A 168 -17.79 -10.38 -3.89
C GLU A 168 -18.53 -11.32 -4.85
N ARG A 169 -17.90 -12.43 -5.25
CA ARG A 169 -18.49 -13.38 -6.21
C ARG A 169 -19.44 -14.38 -5.59
N HIS A 170 -19.11 -14.91 -4.41
CA HIS A 170 -19.84 -16.01 -3.79
C HIS A 170 -20.66 -15.60 -2.56
N GLY A 171 -20.54 -14.33 -2.14
CA GLY A 171 -21.12 -13.82 -0.92
C GLY A 171 -20.39 -14.31 0.33
N GLY A 172 -20.87 -13.85 1.47
CA GLY A 172 -20.41 -14.25 2.80
C GLY A 172 -21.31 -13.65 3.87
N VAL A 173 -20.98 -13.92 5.13
CA VAL A 173 -21.59 -13.24 6.26
C VAL A 173 -20.61 -12.21 6.82
N GLU A 174 -21.13 -11.03 7.12
CA GLU A 174 -20.35 -9.95 7.73
C GLU A 174 -20.66 -9.85 9.24
N ILE A 175 -19.62 -9.70 10.05
CA ILE A 175 -19.71 -9.37 11.48
C ILE A 175 -19.14 -7.97 11.65
N THR A 176 -19.99 -7.00 11.98
CA THR A 176 -19.68 -5.57 12.09
C THR A 176 -19.64 -5.07 13.53
N GLU A 177 -20.20 -5.84 14.47
CA GLU A 177 -20.21 -5.52 15.90
C GLU A 177 -18.82 -5.65 16.53
N VAL A 178 -18.19 -4.51 16.79
CA VAL A 178 -16.86 -4.41 17.41
C VAL A 178 -16.97 -4.64 18.91
N ARG A 179 -16.20 -5.60 19.45
CA ARG A 179 -16.20 -5.97 20.87
C ARG A 179 -14.83 -5.77 21.56
N ARG A 180 -13.78 -5.45 20.80
CA ARG A 180 -12.41 -5.24 21.34
C ARG A 180 -12.32 -4.00 22.20
N GLN A 181 -12.85 -2.87 21.74
CA GLN A 181 -12.87 -1.64 22.52
C GLN A 181 -14.05 -1.63 23.47
N HIS A 182 -13.83 -1.10 24.67
CA HIS A 182 -14.84 -1.06 25.73
C HIS A 182 -15.78 0.15 25.64
N GLU A 183 -15.32 1.25 25.03
CA GLU A 183 -16.10 2.48 24.91
C GLU A 183 -16.85 2.53 23.56
N GLY A 184 -18.14 2.84 23.60
CA GLY A 184 -19.00 2.83 22.40
C GLY A 184 -18.49 3.73 21.27
N TRP A 185 -17.92 4.90 21.60
CA TRP A 185 -17.37 5.80 20.59
C TRP A 185 -16.09 5.26 19.93
N GLN A 186 -15.29 4.45 20.62
CA GLN A 186 -14.12 3.79 20.04
C GLN A 186 -14.54 2.65 19.10
N GLN A 187 -15.62 1.95 19.44
CA GLN A 187 -16.27 0.97 18.56
C GLN A 187 -16.81 1.66 17.30
N ASP A 188 -17.46 2.82 17.44
CA ASP A 188 -17.90 3.65 16.30
C ASP A 188 -16.73 4.13 15.45
N ALA A 189 -15.66 4.63 16.06
CA ALA A 189 -14.46 5.04 15.34
C ALA A 189 -13.81 3.87 14.58
N THR A 190 -13.83 2.66 15.14
CA THR A 190 -13.37 1.44 14.47
C THR A 190 -14.25 1.10 13.26
N ARG A 191 -15.59 1.21 13.39
CA ARG A 191 -16.52 1.06 12.26
C ARG A 191 -16.29 2.13 11.20
N HIS A 192 -16.00 3.37 11.58
CA HIS A 192 -15.68 4.46 10.66
C HIS A 192 -14.40 4.16 9.87
N LEU A 193 -13.34 3.67 10.51
CA LEU A 193 -12.13 3.22 9.82
C LEU A 193 -12.41 2.07 8.84
N ALA A 194 -13.17 1.05 9.27
CA ALA A 194 -13.52 -0.10 8.42
C ALA A 194 -14.32 0.34 7.18
N THR A 195 -15.26 1.27 7.35
CA THR A 195 -16.13 1.78 6.27
C THR A 195 -15.50 2.91 5.43
N GLY A 196 -14.26 3.30 5.71
CA GLY A 196 -13.54 4.32 4.93
C GLY A 196 -13.82 5.76 5.33
N ARG A 197 -14.60 5.95 6.39
CA ARG A 197 -14.84 7.23 7.06
C ARG A 197 -13.68 7.57 8.01
N THR A 198 -12.44 7.41 7.54
CA THR A 198 -11.22 7.58 8.34
C THR A 198 -11.12 8.98 8.95
N GLY A 199 -11.58 10.02 8.23
CA GLY A 199 -11.65 11.38 8.78
C GLY A 199 -12.58 11.51 10.00
N GLU A 200 -13.76 10.88 9.98
CA GLU A 200 -14.68 10.86 11.13
C GLU A 200 -14.05 10.13 12.32
N ALA A 201 -13.33 9.03 12.08
CA ALA A 201 -12.61 8.32 13.13
C ALA A 201 -11.51 9.19 13.75
N ILE A 202 -10.66 9.83 12.93
CA ILE A 202 -9.59 10.71 13.40
C ILE A 202 -10.17 11.86 14.22
N ASN A 203 -11.25 12.48 13.74
CA ASN A 203 -11.93 13.55 14.47
C ASN A 203 -12.43 13.08 15.85
N ALA A 204 -13.02 11.88 15.94
CA ALA A 204 -13.49 11.33 17.21
C ALA A 204 -12.35 11.14 18.24
N TYR A 205 -11.16 10.73 17.78
CA TYR A 205 -9.95 10.69 18.62
C TYR A 205 -9.42 12.09 18.95
N ALA A 206 -9.45 13.03 17.99
CA ALA A 206 -8.95 14.40 18.18
C ALA A 206 -9.78 15.16 19.23
N GLU A 207 -11.11 15.04 19.19
CA GLU A 207 -12.03 15.65 20.18
C GLU A 207 -11.75 15.19 21.62
N ARG A 208 -11.13 14.03 21.78
CA ARG A 208 -10.76 13.44 23.08
C ARG A 208 -9.29 13.63 23.43
N GLY A 209 -8.57 14.47 22.66
CA GLY A 209 -7.17 14.76 22.89
C GLY A 209 -6.26 13.55 22.68
N MET A 210 -6.64 12.62 21.80
CA MET A 210 -5.85 11.43 21.44
C MET A 210 -5.09 11.59 20.12
N VAL A 211 -5.23 12.75 19.46
CA VAL A 211 -4.45 13.15 18.28
C VAL A 211 -3.51 14.27 18.70
N HIS A 212 -2.23 14.11 18.39
CA HIS A 212 -1.15 14.98 18.81
C HIS A 212 -0.34 15.44 17.61
N THR A 213 -0.12 16.74 17.53
CA THR A 213 0.63 17.39 16.45
C THR A 213 1.87 18.04 17.02
N ALA A 214 2.99 17.88 16.33
CA ALA A 214 4.24 18.59 16.58
C ALA A 214 4.71 19.31 15.32
N GLU A 215 5.66 20.24 15.42
CA GLU A 215 6.14 20.99 14.25
C GLU A 215 6.91 20.08 13.26
N THR A 216 7.65 19.10 13.77
CA THR A 216 8.41 18.14 12.94
C THR A 216 8.11 16.70 13.30
N ARG A 217 8.39 15.76 12.39
CA ARG A 217 8.28 14.32 12.66
C ARG A 217 9.17 13.89 13.82
N GLU A 218 10.38 14.43 13.92
CA GLU A 218 11.31 14.12 15.02
C GLU A 218 10.76 14.56 16.39
N GLN A 219 10.13 15.74 16.45
CA GLN A 219 9.45 16.19 17.67
C GLN A 219 8.25 15.28 17.99
N ALA A 220 7.43 14.96 16.98
CA ALA A 220 6.27 14.07 17.17
C ALA A 220 6.70 12.69 17.71
N ARG A 221 7.85 12.18 17.26
CA ARG A 221 8.46 10.94 17.76
C ARG A 221 8.85 11.05 19.22
N THR A 222 9.54 12.14 19.59
CA THR A 222 9.98 12.37 20.97
C THR A 222 8.78 12.48 21.90
N GLU A 223 7.78 13.27 21.54
CA GLU A 223 6.54 13.45 22.31
C GLU A 223 5.73 12.15 22.43
N LEU A 224 5.70 11.35 21.35
CA LEU A 224 5.07 10.03 21.37
C LEU A 224 5.73 9.14 22.42
N VAL A 225 7.06 9.07 22.42
CA VAL A 225 7.80 8.23 23.38
C VAL A 225 7.63 8.75 24.81
N GLU A 226 7.60 10.07 25.02
CA GLU A 226 7.30 10.65 26.34
C GLU A 226 5.89 10.29 26.84
N ARG A 227 4.90 10.28 25.94
CA ARG A 227 3.56 9.84 26.30
C ARG A 227 3.51 8.34 26.59
N TRP A 228 4.16 7.53 25.76
CA TRP A 228 4.29 6.09 25.97
C TRP A 228 4.93 5.80 27.34
N ASP A 229 5.98 6.52 27.71
CA ASP A 229 6.65 6.35 29.00
C ASP A 229 5.76 6.75 30.18
N ARG A 230 5.02 7.87 30.07
CA ARG A 230 4.02 8.24 31.07
C ARG A 230 2.92 7.18 31.24
N ASP A 231 2.40 6.67 30.13
CA ASP A 231 1.36 5.63 30.15
C ASP A 231 1.89 4.31 30.73
N ARG A 232 3.14 3.98 30.45
CA ARG A 232 3.87 2.84 31.01
C ARG A 232 4.01 2.96 32.53
N GLN A 233 4.40 4.12 33.05
CA GLN A 233 4.51 4.36 34.50
C GLN A 233 3.14 4.36 35.20
N ALA A 234 2.12 4.95 34.56
CA ALA A 234 0.78 5.02 35.12
C ALA A 234 0.05 3.68 35.13
N ASN A 235 0.33 2.80 34.14
CA ASN A 235 -0.34 1.51 33.98
C ASN A 235 0.72 0.43 33.67
N PRO A 236 1.56 0.02 34.63
CA PRO A 236 2.71 -0.86 34.39
C PRO A 236 2.33 -2.22 33.80
N ASP A 237 1.20 -2.78 34.24
CA ASP A 237 0.73 -4.10 33.81
C ASP A 237 0.00 -4.10 32.46
N ALA A 238 -0.34 -2.92 31.93
CA ALA A 238 -1.05 -2.81 30.65
C ALA A 238 -0.12 -3.14 29.47
N SER A 239 -0.59 -3.98 28.56
CA SER A 239 0.12 -4.26 27.31
C SER A 239 0.15 -3.02 26.41
N ARG A 240 1.30 -2.77 25.76
CA ARG A 240 1.51 -1.57 24.93
C ARG A 240 2.45 -1.80 23.76
N ILE A 241 2.22 -1.07 22.67
CA ILE A 241 3.10 -1.09 21.51
C ILE A 241 3.09 0.25 20.78
N ILE A 242 4.25 0.65 20.25
CA ILE A 242 4.37 1.77 19.32
C ILE A 242 4.34 1.24 17.88
N LEU A 243 3.51 1.83 17.03
CA LEU A 243 3.31 1.42 15.64
C LEU A 243 3.65 2.55 14.67
N THR A 244 4.34 2.19 13.59
CA THR A 244 4.62 3.09 12.46
C THR A 244 4.72 2.30 11.15
N HIS A 245 4.97 2.99 10.04
CA HIS A 245 4.95 2.38 8.71
C HIS A 245 6.27 1.72 8.30
N THR A 246 7.43 2.36 8.53
CA THR A 246 8.72 1.92 7.97
C THR A 246 9.65 1.32 9.02
N ASN A 247 10.59 0.46 8.60
CA ASN A 247 11.58 -0.11 9.51
C ASN A 247 12.57 0.92 10.07
N ASP A 248 12.88 1.98 9.31
CA ASP A 248 13.80 3.03 9.78
C ASP A 248 13.15 3.83 10.91
N GLU A 249 11.87 4.20 10.78
CA GLU A 249 11.12 4.84 11.86
C GLU A 249 10.98 3.93 13.09
N VAL A 250 10.77 2.61 12.87
CA VAL A 250 10.75 1.63 13.98
C VAL A 250 12.09 1.59 14.71
N ARG A 251 13.22 1.63 13.99
CA ARG A 251 14.55 1.65 14.60
C ARG A 251 14.70 2.89 15.48
N GLU A 252 14.40 4.06 14.93
CA GLU A 252 14.54 5.32 15.66
C GLU A 252 13.60 5.42 16.88
N LEU A 253 12.37 4.88 16.77
CA LEU A 253 11.42 4.79 17.89
C LEU A 253 11.91 3.82 18.97
N ASN A 254 12.47 2.66 18.59
CA ASN A 254 13.04 1.71 19.53
C ASN A 254 14.23 2.32 20.29
N ASP A 255 15.14 2.99 19.57
CA ASP A 255 16.31 3.64 20.17
C ASP A 255 15.86 4.76 21.14
N THR A 256 14.90 5.60 20.73
CA THR A 256 14.37 6.67 21.59
C THR A 256 13.64 6.13 22.84
N ALA A 257 12.87 5.05 22.70
CA ALA A 257 12.19 4.40 23.82
C ALA A 257 13.18 3.76 24.79
N ARG A 258 14.22 3.11 24.26
CA ARG A 258 15.29 2.50 25.06
C ARG A 258 16.09 3.55 25.82
N ASP A 259 16.38 4.70 25.21
CA ASP A 259 17.05 5.81 25.88
C ASP A 259 16.22 6.36 27.06
N ARG A 260 14.89 6.37 26.95
CA ARG A 260 14.01 6.71 28.09
C ARG A 260 14.06 5.66 29.20
N MET A 261 14.01 4.38 28.86
CA MET A 261 14.16 3.29 29.84
C MET A 261 15.50 3.37 30.58
N ARG A 262 16.58 3.70 29.86
CA ARG A 262 17.91 3.92 30.44
C ARG A 262 17.94 5.14 31.36
N ALA A 263 17.38 6.27 30.92
CA ALA A 263 17.32 7.49 31.72
C ALA A 263 16.51 7.31 33.01
N ALA A 264 15.51 6.41 33.00
CA ALA A 264 14.75 6.02 34.18
C ALA A 264 15.51 5.06 35.13
N GLY A 265 16.69 4.56 34.74
CA GLY A 265 17.46 3.59 35.51
C GLY A 265 16.85 2.18 35.52
N GLU A 266 15.99 1.87 34.54
CA GLU A 266 15.28 0.59 34.44
C GLU A 266 15.97 -0.43 33.54
N LEU A 267 17.13 -0.06 32.97
CA LEU A 267 17.99 -0.95 32.19
C LEU A 267 19.28 -1.26 32.95
N GLY A 268 19.70 -2.53 32.88
CA GLY A 268 21.02 -2.96 33.35
C GLY A 268 22.16 -2.52 32.42
N ASP A 269 23.34 -3.11 32.63
CA ASP A 269 24.51 -2.83 31.80
C ASP A 269 24.33 -3.33 30.35
N ASP A 270 24.87 -2.56 29.41
CA ASP A 270 24.83 -2.89 27.99
C ASP A 270 25.70 -4.10 27.66
N VAL A 271 25.10 -5.04 26.94
CA VAL A 271 25.77 -6.18 26.34
C VAL A 271 25.63 -6.08 24.83
N ARG A 272 26.77 -5.91 24.15
CA ARG A 272 26.83 -5.90 22.68
C ARG A 272 26.68 -7.31 22.13
N MET A 273 25.71 -7.50 21.25
CA MET A 273 25.38 -8.80 20.65
C MET A 273 25.24 -8.67 19.13
N LYS A 274 25.63 -9.73 18.42
CA LYS A 274 25.42 -9.83 16.97
C LYS A 274 24.09 -10.52 16.69
N VAL A 275 23.11 -9.75 16.25
CA VAL A 275 21.83 -10.26 15.77
C VAL A 275 21.80 -10.31 14.25
N GLU A 276 20.76 -10.92 13.67
CA GLU A 276 20.64 -11.07 12.21
C GLU A 276 20.69 -9.72 11.48
N ARG A 277 20.15 -8.66 12.10
CA ARG A 277 20.09 -7.30 11.56
C ARG A 277 21.29 -6.41 11.93
N GLY A 278 22.41 -7.03 12.31
CA GLY A 278 23.65 -6.37 12.67
C GLY A 278 23.95 -6.37 14.16
N GLU A 279 24.93 -5.58 14.58
CA GLU A 279 25.28 -5.47 16.01
C GLU A 279 24.32 -4.51 16.73
N ARG A 280 23.88 -4.90 17.92
CA ARG A 280 23.01 -4.12 18.80
C ARG A 280 23.39 -4.33 20.25
N ASP A 281 23.14 -3.31 21.06
CA ASP A 281 23.34 -3.37 22.50
C ASP A 281 22.00 -3.69 23.17
N PHE A 282 21.99 -4.70 24.05
CA PHE A 282 20.83 -5.12 24.84
C PHE A 282 21.19 -5.09 26.33
N ALA A 283 20.21 -4.86 27.18
CA ALA A 283 20.34 -4.84 28.63
C ALA A 283 19.23 -5.64 29.30
N SER A 284 19.44 -6.04 30.56
CA SER A 284 18.35 -6.58 31.36
C SER A 284 17.29 -5.48 31.55
N GLY A 285 16.02 -5.84 31.43
CA GLY A 285 14.89 -4.90 31.35
C GLY A 285 14.49 -4.50 29.93
N ASP A 286 15.30 -4.80 28.90
CA ASP A 286 14.94 -4.43 27.53
C ASP A 286 13.71 -5.17 27.02
N ARG A 287 12.89 -4.46 26.24
CA ARG A 287 11.80 -5.07 25.47
C ARG A 287 12.33 -5.58 24.14
N ILE A 288 12.06 -6.84 23.80
CA ILE A 288 12.46 -7.43 22.53
C ILE A 288 11.30 -8.06 21.78
N MET A 289 11.49 -8.24 20.47
CA MET A 289 10.61 -8.97 19.57
C MET A 289 11.39 -10.10 18.88
N PHE A 290 10.87 -11.31 18.95
CA PHE A 290 11.34 -12.45 18.15
C PHE A 290 10.96 -12.25 16.68
N LEU A 291 11.84 -12.54 15.73
CA LEU A 291 11.66 -12.28 14.30
C LEU A 291 11.56 -13.55 13.45
N ARG A 292 11.87 -14.72 14.02
CA ARG A 292 11.73 -16.03 13.36
C ARG A 292 11.03 -17.03 14.28
N ASN A 293 10.25 -17.93 13.68
CA ASN A 293 9.68 -19.06 14.43
C ASN A 293 10.80 -20.03 14.84
N GLU A 294 10.79 -20.46 16.10
CA GLU A 294 11.68 -21.51 16.61
C GLU A 294 10.90 -22.46 17.53
N ARG A 295 10.79 -23.73 17.12
CA ARG A 295 9.94 -24.71 17.81
C ARG A 295 10.54 -25.14 19.13
N GLY A 296 11.87 -25.29 19.20
CA GLY A 296 12.55 -25.70 20.42
C GLY A 296 12.45 -24.67 21.56
N LEU A 297 12.29 -23.40 21.19
CA LEU A 297 12.08 -22.29 22.13
C LEU A 297 10.60 -21.96 22.33
N GLU A 298 9.71 -22.61 21.57
CA GLU A 298 8.28 -22.30 21.52
C GLU A 298 7.97 -20.81 21.26
N VAL A 299 8.82 -20.13 20.47
CA VAL A 299 8.64 -18.72 20.10
C VAL A 299 8.28 -18.58 18.62
N LYS A 300 7.46 -17.58 18.30
CA LYS A 300 7.02 -17.27 16.94
C LYS A 300 7.46 -15.87 16.52
N ASN A 301 7.59 -15.62 15.23
CA ASN A 301 7.87 -14.29 14.68
C ASN A 301 6.79 -13.29 15.12
N GLY A 302 7.22 -12.27 15.84
CA GLY A 302 6.46 -11.18 16.43
C GLY A 302 6.05 -11.40 17.90
N THR A 303 6.47 -12.51 18.51
CA THR A 303 6.36 -12.71 19.97
C THR A 303 7.14 -11.59 20.68
N LEU A 304 6.52 -10.97 21.69
CA LEU A 304 7.13 -9.95 22.52
C LEU A 304 7.53 -10.51 23.88
N GLY A 305 8.59 -9.96 24.44
CA GLY A 305 9.05 -10.30 25.78
C GLY A 305 10.03 -9.30 26.35
N THR A 306 10.29 -9.41 27.65
CA THR A 306 11.21 -8.58 28.40
C THR A 306 12.44 -9.39 28.80
N VAL A 307 13.63 -8.86 28.54
CA VAL A 307 14.90 -9.49 28.89
C VAL A 307 15.04 -9.51 30.42
N GLU A 308 15.12 -10.70 31.00
CA GLU A 308 15.41 -10.88 32.43
C GLU A 308 16.91 -10.90 32.69
N GLN A 309 17.67 -11.56 31.79
CA GLN A 309 19.12 -11.66 31.87
C GLN A 309 19.72 -11.66 30.48
N VAL A 310 20.87 -11.01 30.31
CA VAL A 310 21.61 -10.99 29.05
C VAL A 310 23.11 -11.06 29.30
N ASN A 311 23.81 -11.82 28.46
CA ASN A 311 25.26 -11.89 28.41
C ASN A 311 25.73 -12.09 26.95
N GLN A 312 27.04 -12.11 26.72
CA GLN A 312 27.59 -12.19 25.35
C GLN A 312 27.27 -13.51 24.62
N GLN A 313 26.88 -14.56 25.34
CA GLN A 313 26.56 -15.87 24.78
C GLN A 313 25.07 -16.02 24.50
N GLY A 314 24.21 -15.52 25.38
CA GLY A 314 22.77 -15.71 25.26
C GLY A 314 21.95 -14.79 26.15
N MET A 315 20.64 -15.01 26.13
CA MET A 315 19.69 -14.26 26.96
C MET A 315 18.56 -15.14 27.49
N THR A 316 17.97 -14.67 28.58
CA THR A 316 16.72 -15.18 29.15
C THR A 316 15.66 -14.09 29.06
N VAL A 317 14.52 -14.43 28.46
CA VAL A 317 13.45 -13.49 28.12
C VAL A 317 12.14 -14.01 28.68
N ARG A 318 11.44 -13.17 29.43
CA ARG A 318 10.07 -13.44 29.85
C ARG A 318 9.11 -12.94 28.79
N THR A 319 8.42 -13.86 28.10
CA THR A 319 7.40 -13.53 27.10
C THR A 319 6.14 -13.01 27.77
N ASP A 320 5.30 -12.30 27.01
CA ASP A 320 4.07 -11.68 27.53
C ASP A 320 3.03 -12.67 28.06
N ASP A 321 3.07 -13.90 27.56
CA ASP A 321 2.25 -15.02 28.05
C ASP A 321 2.80 -15.65 29.35
N GLY A 322 3.87 -15.08 29.91
CA GLY A 322 4.45 -15.47 31.20
C GLY A 322 5.50 -16.57 31.13
N ARG A 323 5.83 -17.10 29.95
CA ARG A 323 6.88 -18.12 29.81
C ARG A 323 8.27 -17.48 29.91
N SER A 324 9.24 -18.26 30.40
CA SER A 324 10.65 -17.88 30.41
C SER A 324 11.38 -18.66 29.32
N VAL A 325 11.99 -17.95 28.38
CA VAL A 325 12.67 -18.50 27.20
C VAL A 325 14.15 -18.14 27.28
N ALA A 326 15.01 -19.15 27.38
CA ALA A 326 16.46 -18.99 27.37
C ALA A 326 17.06 -19.52 26.08
N PHE A 327 17.96 -18.75 25.46
CA PHE A 327 18.60 -19.16 24.21
C PHE A 327 20.02 -18.59 24.04
N ASP A 328 20.87 -19.33 23.33
CA ASP A 328 22.20 -18.90 22.91
C ASP A 328 22.10 -18.19 21.55
N THR A 329 22.85 -17.10 21.39
CA THR A 329 22.96 -16.33 20.14
C THR A 329 23.58 -17.13 19.00
N LYS A 330 24.23 -18.26 19.25
CA LYS A 330 24.71 -19.16 18.19
C LYS A 330 23.56 -19.91 17.54
N ASP A 331 22.54 -20.25 18.31
CA ASP A 331 21.40 -21.06 17.85
C ASP A 331 20.25 -20.16 17.36
N TYR A 332 20.11 -18.96 17.91
CA TYR A 332 19.04 -18.04 17.56
C TYR A 332 19.49 -16.56 17.56
N ARG A 333 19.43 -15.89 16.39
CA ARG A 333 19.83 -14.47 16.20
C ARG A 333 18.71 -13.58 15.67
N ASP A 334 17.53 -14.15 15.44
CA ASP A 334 16.41 -13.48 14.82
C ASP A 334 15.58 -12.75 15.89
N PHE A 335 16.15 -11.72 16.52
CA PHE A 335 15.45 -10.86 17.46
C PHE A 335 15.97 -9.41 17.36
N ASP A 336 15.15 -8.46 17.80
CA ASP A 336 15.47 -7.02 17.81
C ASP A 336 14.68 -6.33 18.94
N HIS A 337 14.90 -5.05 19.16
CA HIS A 337 14.11 -4.27 20.13
C HIS A 337 12.61 -4.29 19.78
N GLY A 338 11.77 -4.38 20.81
CA GLY A 338 10.34 -4.63 20.72
C GLY A 338 9.45 -3.53 21.31
N TYR A 339 9.98 -2.33 21.55
CA TYR A 339 9.18 -1.17 21.99
C TYR A 339 8.27 -0.66 20.86
N ALA A 340 8.78 -0.70 19.64
CA ALA A 340 8.10 -0.29 18.42
C ALA A 340 8.11 -1.41 17.36
N ALA A 341 7.07 -1.43 16.53
CA ALA A 341 6.93 -2.37 15.42
C ALA A 341 6.28 -1.71 14.21
N THR A 342 6.47 -2.32 13.04
CA THR A 342 5.72 -1.88 11.86
C THR A 342 4.26 -2.29 12.00
N ILE A 343 3.34 -1.50 11.45
CA ILE A 343 1.90 -1.81 11.42
C ILE A 343 1.64 -3.21 10.83
N HIS A 344 2.42 -3.63 9.84
CA HIS A 344 2.36 -4.98 9.25
C HIS A 344 2.68 -6.10 10.27
N LYS A 345 3.66 -5.89 11.15
CA LYS A 345 4.00 -6.86 12.19
C LYS A 345 2.98 -6.92 13.32
N ALA A 346 2.20 -5.86 13.51
CA ALA A 346 1.14 -5.81 14.52
C ALA A 346 -0.21 -6.34 14.03
N GLN A 347 -0.30 -6.88 12.80
CA GLN A 347 -1.54 -7.51 12.36
C GLN A 347 -1.85 -8.75 13.20
N GLY A 348 -3.11 -8.90 13.59
CA GLY A 348 -3.56 -9.91 14.56
C GLY A 348 -3.27 -9.57 16.03
N MET A 349 -2.39 -8.61 16.31
CA MET A 349 -2.08 -8.17 17.68
C MET A 349 -3.27 -7.44 18.31
N THR A 350 -3.41 -7.59 19.62
CA THR A 350 -4.28 -6.75 20.48
C THR A 350 -3.46 -6.33 21.68
N VAL A 351 -3.51 -5.04 22.01
CA VAL A 351 -2.86 -4.43 23.19
C VAL A 351 -3.88 -3.61 23.94
N ASP A 352 -3.59 -3.25 25.18
CA ASP A 352 -4.45 -2.35 25.96
C ASP A 352 -4.27 -0.91 25.44
N ARG A 353 -3.02 -0.51 25.20
CA ARG A 353 -2.66 0.83 24.72
C ARG A 353 -1.81 0.82 23.45
N GLY A 354 -2.26 1.52 22.42
CA GLY A 354 -1.54 1.71 21.16
C GLY A 354 -1.02 3.13 20.99
N HIS A 355 0.22 3.29 20.54
CA HIS A 355 0.76 4.58 20.13
C HIS A 355 1.09 4.50 18.64
N VAL A 356 0.65 5.45 17.83
CA VAL A 356 0.85 5.43 16.37
C VAL A 356 1.57 6.70 15.94
N LEU A 357 2.69 6.55 15.24
CA LEU A 357 3.31 7.64 14.50
C LEU A 357 2.80 7.61 13.05
N ALA A 358 2.01 8.61 12.67
CA ALA A 358 1.55 8.73 11.29
C ALA A 358 2.68 9.24 10.38
N THR A 359 2.79 8.64 9.20
CA THR A 359 3.76 9.06 8.17
C THR A 359 3.09 9.10 6.79
N PRO A 360 3.59 9.88 5.81
CA PRO A 360 2.96 10.00 4.48
C PRO A 360 2.86 8.69 3.67
N GLY A 361 3.62 7.67 4.08
CA GLY A 361 3.58 6.33 3.50
C GLY A 361 2.32 5.53 3.85
N MET A 362 1.62 5.92 4.91
CA MET A 362 0.37 5.29 5.33
C MET A 362 -0.79 5.54 4.33
N ASP A 363 -1.81 4.73 4.50
CA ASP A 363 -3.02 4.67 3.68
C ASP A 363 -4.20 4.16 4.52
N ARG A 364 -5.37 3.97 3.90
CA ARG A 364 -6.58 3.50 4.60
C ARG A 364 -6.37 2.18 5.35
N HIS A 365 -5.73 1.21 4.72
CA HIS A 365 -5.55 -0.13 5.29
C HIS A 365 -4.59 -0.11 6.49
N SER A 366 -3.45 0.56 6.35
CA SER A 366 -2.48 0.72 7.44
C SER A 366 -3.01 1.58 8.58
N SER A 367 -3.81 2.61 8.28
CA SER A 367 -4.47 3.43 9.31
C SER A 367 -5.48 2.61 10.11
N TYR A 368 -6.34 1.86 9.42
CA TYR A 368 -7.30 0.98 10.06
C TYR A 368 -6.60 -0.08 10.93
N VAL A 369 -5.56 -0.75 10.41
CA VAL A 369 -4.81 -1.72 11.22
C VAL A 369 -4.11 -1.06 12.39
N GLY A 370 -3.39 0.05 12.20
CA GLY A 370 -2.60 0.70 13.25
C GLY A 370 -3.46 1.28 14.37
N MET A 371 -4.61 1.86 14.03
CA MET A 371 -5.48 2.55 15.00
C MET A 371 -6.43 1.60 15.74
N THR A 372 -6.59 0.34 15.34
CA THR A 372 -7.58 -0.58 15.93
C THR A 372 -7.00 -1.67 16.82
N ARG A 373 -5.69 -1.67 17.09
CA ARG A 373 -5.05 -2.71 17.94
C ARG A 373 -5.29 -2.54 19.44
N HIS A 374 -5.73 -1.37 19.89
CA HIS A 374 -5.96 -1.06 21.30
C HIS A 374 -7.30 -1.60 21.82
N ARG A 375 -7.37 -1.88 23.13
CA ARG A 375 -8.62 -2.10 23.88
C ARG A 375 -9.09 -0.85 24.61
N ASP A 376 -8.15 -0.12 25.21
CA ASP A 376 -8.45 0.98 26.13
C ASP A 376 -8.09 2.35 25.55
N GLY A 377 -6.91 2.48 24.94
CA GLY A 377 -6.41 3.79 24.53
C GLY A 377 -5.55 3.78 23.27
N LEU A 378 -5.70 4.83 22.46
CA LEU A 378 -4.89 5.12 21.31
C LEU A 378 -4.29 6.53 21.45
N ALA A 379 -3.04 6.72 21.04
CA ALA A 379 -2.47 8.05 20.83
C ALA A 379 -1.83 8.15 19.43
N LEU A 380 -2.40 8.98 18.57
CA LEU A 380 -1.91 9.23 17.21
C LEU A 380 -1.04 10.49 17.20
N HIS A 381 0.20 10.40 16.74
CA HIS A 381 1.13 11.53 16.63
C HIS A 381 1.54 11.76 15.17
N TYR A 382 1.74 13.03 14.80
CA TYR A 382 2.28 13.39 13.49
C TYR A 382 3.01 14.74 13.51
N GLY A 383 3.94 14.93 12.57
CA GLY A 383 4.65 16.20 12.36
C GLY A 383 4.00 17.07 11.30
N ARG A 384 4.04 18.41 11.47
CA ARG A 384 3.50 19.39 10.50
C ARG A 384 4.28 19.47 9.19
N ASP A 385 5.56 19.10 9.24
CA ASP A 385 6.43 18.90 8.08
C ASP A 385 5.93 17.80 7.13
N ASP A 386 5.26 16.77 7.66
CA ASP A 386 4.59 15.72 6.88
C ASP A 386 3.14 16.04 6.55
N PHE A 387 2.40 16.58 7.52
CA PHE A 387 0.98 16.88 7.41
C PHE A 387 0.69 18.28 7.95
N LYS A 388 0.45 19.23 7.06
CA LYS A 388 0.21 20.64 7.39
C LYS A 388 -0.90 20.83 8.45
N ASP A 389 -1.94 20.01 8.36
CA ASP A 389 -3.13 20.05 9.21
C ASP A 389 -3.81 18.67 9.30
N ASP A 390 -4.74 18.54 10.23
CA ASP A 390 -5.57 17.35 10.46
C ASP A 390 -6.32 16.93 9.19
N ALA A 391 -6.68 17.88 8.33
CA ALA A 391 -7.34 17.59 7.07
C ALA A 391 -6.40 16.89 6.07
N GLN A 392 -5.12 17.28 6.02
CA GLN A 392 -4.11 16.58 5.22
C GLN A 392 -3.77 15.20 5.80
N LEU A 393 -3.70 15.08 7.13
CA LEU A 393 -3.59 13.79 7.79
C LEU A 393 -4.75 12.88 7.39
N ALA A 394 -5.99 13.33 7.59
CA ALA A 394 -7.19 12.58 7.26
C ALA A 394 -7.24 12.18 5.78
N ARG A 395 -6.94 13.10 4.84
CA ARG A 395 -6.87 12.78 3.40
C ARG A 395 -5.85 11.69 3.09
N THR A 396 -4.67 11.74 3.72
CA THR A 396 -3.59 10.78 3.47
C THR A 396 -3.92 9.41 4.05
N LEU A 397 -4.41 9.38 5.29
CA LEU A 397 -4.85 8.18 5.99
C LEU A 397 -6.14 7.59 5.42
N SER A 398 -6.92 8.35 4.64
CA SER A 398 -8.10 7.86 3.91
C SER A 398 -7.76 7.32 2.52
N ARG A 399 -6.52 7.51 2.03
CA ARG A 399 -6.16 7.12 0.66
C ARG A 399 -6.33 5.63 0.46
N GLU A 400 -7.17 5.26 -0.50
CA GLU A 400 -7.37 3.86 -0.88
C GLU A 400 -6.32 3.40 -1.89
N ARG A 401 -5.70 2.25 -1.62
CA ARG A 401 -4.72 1.60 -2.49
C ARG A 401 -5.14 0.16 -2.76
N ALA A 402 -6.39 -0.02 -3.19
CA ALA A 402 -6.94 -1.35 -3.40
C ALA A 402 -6.14 -2.16 -4.43
N LYS A 403 -5.98 -3.47 -4.14
CA LYS A 403 -5.47 -4.43 -5.12
C LYS A 403 -6.58 -4.90 -6.05
N ASP A 404 -6.32 -4.73 -7.33
CA ASP A 404 -7.19 -5.18 -8.40
C ASP A 404 -6.91 -6.66 -8.74
N MET A 405 -7.95 -7.35 -9.18
CA MET A 405 -7.89 -8.71 -9.73
C MET A 405 -8.11 -8.67 -11.23
N ALA A 406 -7.46 -9.55 -11.99
CA ALA A 406 -7.69 -9.63 -13.44
C ALA A 406 -9.18 -9.87 -13.79
N SER A 407 -9.90 -10.60 -12.93
CA SER A 407 -11.33 -10.84 -13.07
C SER A 407 -12.21 -9.60 -12.89
N ASP A 408 -11.71 -8.54 -12.23
CA ASP A 408 -12.43 -7.27 -12.10
C ASP A 408 -12.65 -6.62 -13.46
N TYR A 409 -11.80 -6.93 -14.44
CA TYR A 409 -11.88 -6.35 -15.79
C TYR A 409 -12.58 -7.27 -16.80
N ALA A 410 -13.20 -8.37 -16.34
CA ALA A 410 -13.79 -9.39 -17.21
C ALA A 410 -15.25 -9.13 -17.61
N ARG A 411 -15.94 -8.13 -17.02
CA ARG A 411 -17.33 -7.79 -17.35
C ARG A 411 -17.48 -6.27 -17.52
N VAL A 412 -17.92 -5.87 -18.72
CA VAL A 412 -18.37 -4.53 -19.18
C VAL A 412 -17.44 -3.33 -18.88
N ASP A 413 -17.01 -2.66 -19.95
CA ASP A 413 -16.17 -1.46 -19.99
C ASP A 413 -15.12 -1.32 -18.85
N PRO A 414 -14.03 -2.11 -18.92
CA PRO A 414 -12.96 -2.14 -17.93
C PRO A 414 -12.40 -0.77 -17.55
N ALA A 415 -12.44 0.19 -18.48
CA ALA A 415 -11.92 1.54 -18.27
C ALA A 415 -12.79 2.36 -17.31
N LYS A 416 -14.12 2.16 -17.35
CA LYS A 416 -15.06 2.87 -16.49
C LYS A 416 -15.00 2.36 -15.05
N GLU A 417 -15.01 1.04 -14.84
CA GLU A 417 -14.86 0.46 -13.50
C GLU A 417 -13.47 0.73 -12.90
N PHE A 418 -12.40 0.66 -13.71
CA PHE A 418 -11.05 1.06 -13.30
C PHE A 418 -11.05 2.50 -12.76
N ALA A 419 -11.72 3.40 -13.46
CA ALA A 419 -11.78 4.79 -13.08
C ALA A 419 -12.64 5.03 -11.85
N GLU A 420 -13.83 4.45 -11.76
CA GLU A 420 -14.68 4.58 -10.57
C GLU A 420 -13.99 4.06 -9.30
N ARG A 421 -13.34 2.90 -9.35
CA ARG A 421 -12.60 2.31 -8.21
C ARG A 421 -11.37 3.12 -7.78
N ARG A 422 -10.78 3.88 -8.69
CA ARG A 422 -9.64 4.77 -8.39
C ARG A 422 -10.08 6.21 -8.10
N GLY A 423 -11.38 6.49 -8.06
CA GLY A 423 -11.90 7.86 -7.87
C GLY A 423 -11.68 8.79 -9.07
N ILE A 424 -11.49 8.22 -10.27
CA ILE A 424 -11.28 8.88 -11.56
C ILE A 424 -12.61 9.01 -12.34
N GLY A 425 -13.70 8.38 -11.86
CA GLY A 425 -14.97 8.19 -12.56
C GLY A 425 -15.65 9.46 -13.11
N GLU A 426 -15.59 10.59 -12.41
CA GLU A 426 -16.18 11.85 -12.91
C GLU A 426 -15.54 12.35 -14.23
N ARG A 427 -14.30 11.95 -14.54
CA ARG A 427 -13.61 12.41 -15.76
C ARG A 427 -13.89 11.56 -16.99
N ILE A 428 -14.35 10.31 -16.85
CA ILE A 428 -14.52 9.39 -17.98
C ILE A 428 -15.88 9.53 -18.65
N ALA A 429 -16.95 9.86 -17.92
CA ALA A 429 -18.27 10.05 -18.52
C ALA A 429 -18.28 11.15 -19.60
N ASP A 430 -17.47 12.20 -19.42
CA ASP A 430 -17.29 13.30 -20.37
C ASP A 430 -16.44 12.89 -21.58
N ILE A 431 -15.42 12.04 -21.37
CA ILE A 431 -14.56 11.52 -22.45
C ILE A 431 -15.31 10.48 -23.30
N ALA A 432 -16.13 9.61 -22.68
CA ALA A 432 -16.92 8.61 -23.38
C ALA A 432 -18.05 9.24 -24.22
N ARG A 433 -18.69 10.33 -23.74
CA ARG A 433 -19.62 11.14 -24.55
C ARG A 433 -18.94 11.75 -25.77
N ALA A 434 -17.74 12.30 -25.60
CA ALA A 434 -16.97 12.89 -26.70
C ALA A 434 -16.50 11.84 -27.74
N GLY A 435 -16.25 10.59 -27.31
CA GLY A 435 -15.90 9.48 -28.19
C GLY A 435 -17.09 8.95 -29.02
N ALA A 436 -18.27 8.83 -28.40
CA ALA A 436 -19.48 8.36 -29.07
C ALA A 436 -20.01 9.34 -30.14
N GLU A 437 -19.85 10.65 -29.94
CA GLU A 437 -20.16 11.66 -30.96
C GLU A 437 -19.17 11.64 -32.14
N LYS A 438 -17.89 11.34 -31.89
CA LYS A 438 -16.87 11.19 -32.95
C LYS A 438 -17.08 9.93 -33.80
N ALA A 439 -17.56 8.83 -33.21
CA ALA A 439 -17.82 7.59 -33.94
C ALA A 439 -19.01 7.71 -34.91
N ARG A 440 -19.97 8.62 -34.66
CA ARG A 440 -21.07 8.90 -35.60
C ARG A 440 -20.62 9.68 -36.84
N GLY A 441 -19.56 10.47 -36.77
CA GLY A 441 -19.06 11.27 -37.91
C GLY A 441 -18.18 10.49 -38.89
N ILE A 442 -17.56 9.39 -38.47
CA ILE A 442 -16.61 8.62 -39.31
C ILE A 442 -17.34 7.71 -40.32
N PHE A 443 -18.62 7.43 -40.12
CA PHE A 443 -19.42 6.59 -41.02
C PHE A 443 -20.37 7.37 -41.94
N ASP A 444 -20.33 8.69 -41.92
CA ASP A 444 -21.13 9.55 -42.82
C ASP A 444 -20.46 9.60 -44.22
N GLY A 445 -20.58 8.51 -44.99
CA GLY A 445 -20.04 8.42 -46.35
C GLY A 445 -19.77 7.02 -46.91
N LEU A 446 -19.86 5.96 -46.10
CA LEU A 446 -19.67 4.59 -46.57
C LEU A 446 -21.00 3.96 -47.00
N ARG A 447 -21.32 4.04 -48.31
CA ARG A 447 -22.37 3.23 -48.92
C ARG A 447 -21.93 1.76 -48.98
N LEU A 448 -22.24 1.00 -47.95
CA LEU A 448 -22.28 -0.46 -48.00
C LEU A 448 -23.74 -0.89 -48.24
N SER A 449 -24.03 -1.28 -49.48
CA SER A 449 -25.30 -1.88 -49.86
C SER A 449 -25.29 -3.35 -49.44
N LEU A 450 -26.24 -3.80 -48.61
CA LEU A 450 -26.78 -5.17 -48.56
C LEU A 450 -28.20 -5.12 -47.91
N PRO A 451 -29.10 -6.08 -48.22
CA PRO A 451 -30.54 -5.86 -48.34
C PRO A 451 -31.39 -6.41 -47.18
N GLY A 452 -32.60 -5.88 -47.01
CA GLY A 452 -33.73 -6.62 -46.42
C GLY A 452 -34.52 -5.97 -45.28
N GLN A 453 -35.59 -5.26 -45.66
CA GLN A 453 -36.94 -5.25 -45.04
C GLN A 453 -37.24 -4.47 -43.72
N PRO A 454 -38.52 -4.04 -43.53
CA PRO A 454 -38.87 -2.62 -43.37
C PRO A 454 -39.35 -2.25 -41.95
N ARG A 455 -39.30 -0.96 -41.60
CA ARG A 455 -40.15 -0.39 -40.54
C ARG A 455 -40.77 0.94 -40.96
N GLU A 456 -42.05 1.01 -40.68
CA GLU A 456 -43.06 1.93 -41.18
C GLU A 456 -42.89 3.38 -40.70
N GLN A 457 -43.31 4.31 -41.56
CA GLN A 457 -43.53 5.72 -41.24
C GLN A 457 -44.82 5.86 -40.42
N GLY A 458 -44.70 6.49 -39.24
CA GLY A 458 -45.84 6.98 -38.46
C GLY A 458 -45.84 8.51 -38.41
N MET A 459 -46.88 9.09 -39.02
CA MET A 459 -47.30 10.49 -38.98
C MET A 459 -47.09 11.18 -37.62
N PHE A 460 -46.17 12.15 -37.54
CA PHE A 460 -46.33 13.41 -36.79
C PHE A 460 -45.25 14.39 -37.28
N ALA A 461 -45.39 14.76 -38.55
CA ALA A 461 -44.76 15.97 -39.07
C ALA A 461 -45.55 17.18 -38.54
N GLY A 462 -44.86 18.07 -37.85
CA GLY A 462 -45.31 19.45 -37.65
C GLY A 462 -46.06 19.71 -36.35
N PHE A 463 -45.31 19.97 -35.28
CA PHE A 463 -45.75 20.92 -34.26
C PHE A 463 -44.55 21.59 -33.59
N ARG A 464 -44.44 22.91 -33.76
CA ARG A 464 -43.48 23.81 -33.09
C ARG A 464 -44.28 24.86 -32.31
N PRO A 465 -44.12 24.98 -30.99
CA PRO A 465 -44.45 26.20 -30.25
C PRO A 465 -43.21 27.11 -30.12
N PRO A 466 -43.39 28.44 -30.02
CA PRO A 466 -42.30 29.42 -30.13
C PRO A 466 -41.51 29.62 -28.84
N GLU A 467 -40.31 30.14 -29.03
CA GLU A 467 -39.26 30.40 -28.05
C GLU A 467 -39.69 31.34 -26.91
N ARG A 468 -39.30 30.98 -25.68
CA ARG A 468 -39.11 31.93 -24.59
C ARG A 468 -37.62 32.02 -24.29
N THR A 469 -37.09 33.21 -24.55
CA THR A 469 -35.76 33.69 -24.22
C THR A 469 -35.47 33.45 -22.72
N ARG A 470 -34.42 32.68 -22.43
CA ARG A 470 -33.69 32.76 -21.17
C ARG A 470 -32.21 32.86 -21.50
N GLU A 471 -31.67 34.03 -21.18
CA GLU A 471 -30.25 34.33 -21.21
C GLU A 471 -29.46 33.40 -20.28
N GLN A 472 -28.18 33.28 -20.60
CA GLN A 472 -27.08 32.74 -19.80
C GLN A 472 -26.96 31.21 -19.70
N ALA A 473 -26.31 30.65 -20.72
CA ALA A 473 -25.30 29.60 -20.51
C ALA A 473 -24.12 29.90 -21.44
N GLN A 474 -23.05 30.45 -20.87
CA GLN A 474 -21.77 30.57 -21.57
C GLN A 474 -21.28 29.15 -21.88
N THR A 475 -21.22 28.84 -23.16
CA THR A 475 -20.68 27.61 -23.73
C THR A 475 -19.25 27.42 -23.23
N GLN A 476 -19.01 26.36 -22.45
CA GLN A 476 -17.65 25.88 -22.20
C GLN A 476 -16.98 25.61 -23.55
N PRO A 477 -15.83 26.22 -23.86
CA PRO A 477 -15.12 25.92 -25.10
C PRO A 477 -14.70 24.46 -25.05
N SER A 478 -14.91 23.72 -26.15
CA SER A 478 -14.47 22.32 -26.28
C SER A 478 -13.07 22.11 -25.70
N HIS A 479 -12.83 21.01 -24.98
CA HIS A 479 -11.54 20.72 -24.33
C HIS A 479 -10.32 20.95 -25.25
N ALA A 480 -10.47 20.66 -26.55
CA ALA A 480 -9.44 20.88 -27.58
C ALA A 480 -9.13 22.37 -27.86
N THR A 481 -10.09 23.26 -27.63
CA THR A 481 -9.93 24.72 -27.80
C THR A 481 -9.33 25.35 -26.53
N GLY A 482 -9.65 24.83 -25.34
CA GLY A 482 -9.04 25.21 -24.08
C GLY A 482 -7.55 24.86 -24.02
N GLN A 483 -7.20 23.63 -24.39
CA GLN A 483 -5.80 23.16 -24.40
C GLN A 483 -4.92 23.96 -25.38
N ARG A 484 -5.40 24.23 -26.59
CA ARG A 484 -4.66 25.03 -27.59
C ARG A 484 -4.36 26.45 -27.12
N ARG A 485 -5.30 27.09 -26.42
CA ARG A 485 -5.11 28.43 -25.84
C ARG A 485 -4.14 28.41 -24.66
N ALA A 486 -4.15 27.37 -23.84
CA ALA A 486 -3.20 27.22 -22.74
C ALA A 486 -1.77 27.00 -23.26
N VAL A 487 -1.59 26.13 -24.26
CA VAL A 487 -0.29 25.91 -24.93
C VAL A 487 0.22 27.20 -25.58
N GLU A 488 -0.65 27.97 -26.24
CA GLU A 488 -0.29 29.26 -26.82
C GLU A 488 0.18 30.27 -25.75
N ARG A 489 -0.53 30.40 -24.62
CA ARG A 489 -0.14 31.28 -23.52
C ARG A 489 1.21 30.88 -22.92
N TYR A 490 1.43 29.58 -22.74
CA TYR A 490 2.70 29.04 -22.27
C TYR A 490 3.84 29.36 -23.25
N ALA A 491 3.63 29.09 -24.54
CA ALA A 491 4.61 29.40 -25.58
C ALA A 491 4.93 30.89 -25.67
N ARG A 492 3.96 31.79 -25.51
CA ARG A 492 4.21 33.24 -25.46
C ARG A 492 5.08 33.67 -24.28
N ALA A 493 4.87 33.07 -23.10
CA ALA A 493 5.70 33.37 -21.93
C ALA A 493 7.14 32.86 -22.13
N VAL A 494 7.30 31.67 -22.73
CA VAL A 494 8.62 31.13 -23.10
C VAL A 494 9.32 32.00 -24.15
N ASP A 495 8.61 32.40 -25.20
CA ASP A 495 9.12 33.25 -26.28
C ASP A 495 9.53 34.64 -25.77
N ASP A 496 8.78 35.22 -24.82
CA ASP A 496 9.12 36.50 -24.20
C ASP A 496 10.41 36.43 -23.38
N ILE A 497 10.58 35.36 -22.59
CA ILE A 497 11.82 35.10 -21.85
C ILE A 497 12.99 34.85 -22.80
N ALA A 498 12.77 34.11 -23.89
CA ALA A 498 13.80 33.84 -24.90
C ALA A 498 14.29 35.13 -25.56
N ARG A 499 13.38 36.04 -25.95
CA ARG A 499 13.74 37.35 -26.51
C ARG A 499 14.59 38.20 -25.58
N MET A 500 14.26 38.24 -24.28
CA MET A 500 15.06 38.98 -23.30
C MET A 500 16.51 38.44 -23.24
N ARG A 501 16.65 37.11 -23.23
CA ARG A 501 17.97 36.46 -23.22
C ARG A 501 18.76 36.71 -24.50
N ASP A 502 18.12 36.63 -25.66
CA ASP A 502 18.76 36.90 -26.96
C ASP A 502 19.26 38.35 -27.08
N GLN A 503 18.58 39.29 -26.41
CA GLN A 503 18.97 40.70 -26.35
C GLN A 503 19.97 41.02 -25.23
N GLY A 504 20.40 40.02 -24.45
CA GLY A 504 21.29 40.19 -23.30
C GLY A 504 20.66 40.96 -22.13
N LEU A 505 19.32 41.03 -22.08
CA LEU A 505 18.57 41.74 -21.04
C LEU A 505 18.19 40.79 -19.88
N PRO A 506 18.12 41.30 -18.64
CA PRO A 506 17.69 40.50 -17.49
C PRO A 506 16.19 40.16 -17.58
N VAL A 507 15.84 38.90 -17.30
CA VAL A 507 14.44 38.45 -17.22
C VAL A 507 13.81 39.01 -15.95
N LEU A 508 12.66 39.69 -16.08
CA LEU A 508 11.99 40.38 -15.00
C LEU A 508 11.09 39.43 -14.18
N PRO A 509 10.87 39.67 -12.87
CA PRO A 509 10.06 38.79 -12.01
C PRO A 509 8.66 38.48 -12.56
N HIS A 510 7.98 39.48 -13.13
CA HIS A 510 6.63 39.28 -13.69
C HIS A 510 6.61 38.35 -14.92
N GLN A 511 7.72 38.20 -15.64
CA GLN A 511 7.85 37.27 -16.77
C GLN A 511 7.99 35.83 -16.26
N HIS A 512 8.71 35.62 -15.15
CA HIS A 512 8.73 34.34 -14.44
C HIS A 512 7.34 33.99 -13.89
N ASP A 513 6.64 34.95 -13.28
CA ASP A 513 5.28 34.75 -12.77
C ASP A 513 4.28 34.47 -13.89
N ALA A 514 4.48 35.06 -15.08
CA ALA A 514 3.64 34.80 -16.24
C ALA A 514 3.86 33.38 -16.79
N LEU A 515 5.10 32.90 -16.85
CA LEU A 515 5.41 31.53 -17.23
C LEU A 515 4.84 30.52 -16.22
N ASN A 516 5.04 30.77 -14.93
CA ASN A 516 4.52 29.91 -13.86
C ASN A 516 2.99 29.81 -13.91
N ARG A 517 2.28 30.95 -14.00
CA ARG A 517 0.81 30.98 -14.14
C ARG A 517 0.33 30.29 -15.42
N ALA A 518 1.05 30.44 -16.53
CA ALA A 518 0.72 29.74 -17.76
C ALA A 518 0.94 28.22 -17.64
N GLY A 519 1.96 27.79 -16.88
CA GLY A 519 2.23 26.39 -16.54
C GLY A 519 1.13 25.80 -15.67
N GLU A 520 0.77 26.48 -14.58
CA GLU A 520 -0.33 26.07 -13.69
C GLU A 520 -1.66 25.94 -14.44
N ALA A 521 -1.97 26.89 -15.32
CA ALA A 521 -3.17 26.85 -16.15
C ALA A 521 -3.17 25.67 -17.13
N LEU A 522 -2.01 25.25 -17.62
CA LEU A 522 -1.85 24.09 -18.49
C LEU A 522 -1.96 22.78 -17.68
N ASP A 523 -1.39 22.74 -16.49
CA ASP A 523 -1.46 21.58 -15.58
C ASP A 523 -2.86 21.36 -15.00
N ALA A 524 -3.64 22.44 -14.82
CA ALA A 524 -5.05 22.36 -14.44
C ALA A 524 -5.91 21.68 -15.53
N ILE A 525 -5.53 21.79 -16.80
CA ILE A 525 -6.20 21.10 -17.91
C ILE A 525 -5.77 19.63 -17.98
N ARG A 526 -4.48 19.36 -17.81
CA ARG A 526 -3.92 18.00 -17.77
C ARG A 526 -2.71 17.98 -16.84
N PRO A 527 -2.66 17.08 -15.84
CA PRO A 527 -1.50 16.95 -14.96
C PRO A 527 -0.20 16.73 -15.74
N HIS A 528 0.87 17.45 -15.34
CA HIS A 528 2.21 17.41 -15.94
C HIS A 528 2.31 17.94 -17.37
N ALA A 529 1.26 18.57 -17.91
CA ALA A 529 1.29 19.11 -19.26
C ALA A 529 2.26 20.28 -19.42
N SER A 530 2.54 21.06 -18.37
CA SER A 530 3.57 22.10 -18.41
C SER A 530 4.97 21.52 -18.61
N THR A 531 5.29 20.43 -17.91
CA THR A 531 6.55 19.69 -18.03
C THR A 531 6.65 18.98 -19.39
N ASP A 532 5.58 18.30 -19.82
CA ASP A 532 5.53 17.62 -21.12
C ASP A 532 5.71 18.64 -22.27
N LEU A 533 5.10 19.82 -22.17
CA LEU A 533 5.26 20.90 -23.16
C LEU A 533 6.65 21.53 -23.10
N GLN A 534 7.20 21.76 -21.90
CA GLN A 534 8.55 22.28 -21.74
C GLN A 534 9.58 21.37 -22.43
N ASN A 535 9.49 20.06 -22.21
CA ASN A 535 10.38 19.08 -22.82
C ASN A 535 10.21 19.06 -24.35
N ALA A 536 8.98 19.13 -24.85
CA ALA A 536 8.70 19.22 -26.28
C ALA A 536 9.33 20.47 -26.91
N LEU A 537 9.18 21.64 -26.28
CA LEU A 537 9.73 22.91 -26.79
C LEU A 537 11.26 22.99 -26.68
N GLN A 538 11.88 22.32 -25.70
CA GLN A 538 13.33 22.21 -25.63
C GLN A 538 13.90 21.35 -26.78
N ARG A 539 13.18 20.29 -27.18
CA ARG A 539 13.59 19.41 -28.29
C ARG A 539 13.32 20.00 -29.66
N GLN A 540 12.24 20.78 -29.78
CA GLN A 540 11.81 21.42 -31.02
C GLN A 540 11.60 22.93 -30.78
N PRO A 541 12.69 23.71 -30.67
CA PRO A 541 12.61 25.15 -30.37
C PRO A 541 11.82 25.96 -31.40
N GLU A 542 11.71 25.47 -32.64
CA GLU A 542 10.91 26.06 -33.71
C GLU A 542 9.42 26.17 -33.34
N LEU A 543 8.92 25.25 -32.50
CA LEU A 543 7.52 25.24 -32.06
C LEU A 543 7.18 26.39 -31.12
N ILE A 544 8.17 27.01 -30.48
CA ILE A 544 7.96 28.11 -29.53
C ILE A 544 7.29 29.29 -30.25
N ARG A 545 7.89 29.75 -31.36
CA ARG A 545 7.38 30.89 -32.13
C ARG A 545 6.08 30.57 -32.85
N GLU A 546 5.92 29.33 -33.33
CA GLU A 546 4.68 28.91 -33.99
C GLU A 546 3.50 28.85 -33.02
N ALA A 547 3.70 28.24 -31.85
CA ALA A 547 2.67 28.16 -30.82
C ALA A 547 2.36 29.54 -30.22
N ALA A 548 3.36 30.40 -30.04
CA ALA A 548 3.16 31.78 -29.57
C ALA A 548 2.33 32.63 -30.54
N ALA A 549 2.46 32.37 -31.85
CA ALA A 549 1.69 32.98 -32.93
C ALA A 549 0.30 32.34 -33.16
N GLY A 550 -0.15 31.45 -32.26
CA GLY A 550 -1.47 30.82 -32.31
C GLY A 550 -1.54 29.53 -33.13
N ARG A 551 -0.43 29.07 -33.71
CA ARG A 551 -0.34 27.76 -34.40
C ARG A 551 0.07 26.66 -33.40
N SER A 552 -0.71 26.49 -32.34
CA SER A 552 -0.36 25.59 -31.22
C SER A 552 -0.59 24.10 -31.47
N GLN A 553 -1.08 23.69 -32.65
CA GLN A 553 -1.42 22.29 -32.93
C GLN A 553 -0.20 21.36 -32.92
N ALA A 554 0.91 21.77 -33.54
CA ALA A 554 2.15 20.99 -33.56
C ALA A 554 2.75 20.86 -32.14
N ALA A 555 2.73 21.95 -31.35
CA ALA A 555 3.15 21.93 -29.95
C ALA A 555 2.26 21.03 -29.07
N VAL A 556 0.94 21.00 -29.30
CA VAL A 556 0.03 20.08 -28.62
C VAL A 556 0.33 18.63 -28.97
N GLN A 557 0.63 18.33 -30.24
CA GLN A 557 1.00 16.98 -30.67
C GLN A 557 2.34 16.54 -30.06
N ALA A 558 3.35 17.42 -30.05
CA ALA A 558 4.64 17.14 -29.43
C ALA A 558 4.51 16.93 -27.92
N MET A 559 3.72 17.76 -27.23
CA MET A 559 3.39 17.58 -25.81
C MET A 559 2.64 16.26 -25.54
N ASN A 560 1.69 15.87 -26.40
CA ASN A 560 1.00 14.59 -26.25
C ASN A 560 1.96 13.41 -26.43
N LYS A 561 2.89 13.50 -27.39
CA LYS A 561 3.93 12.49 -27.59
C LYS A 561 4.85 12.38 -26.38
N GLU A 562 5.21 13.51 -25.74
CA GLU A 562 5.95 13.49 -24.48
C GLU A 562 5.13 12.87 -23.33
N ALA A 563 3.83 13.10 -23.28
CA ALA A 563 2.93 12.48 -22.29
C ALA A 563 2.80 10.96 -22.48
N GLU A 564 2.73 10.48 -23.73
CA GLU A 564 2.75 9.05 -24.06
C GLU A 564 4.07 8.40 -23.64
N LEU A 565 5.18 9.06 -23.96
CA LEU A 565 6.52 8.62 -23.60
C LEU A 565 6.72 8.63 -22.08
N ARG A 566 6.10 9.58 -21.36
CA ARG A 566 6.09 9.60 -19.89
C ARG A 566 5.23 8.49 -19.30
N ALA A 567 4.17 8.05 -19.96
CA ALA A 567 3.28 7.01 -19.44
C ALA A 567 3.85 5.59 -19.58
N ASP A 568 4.66 5.32 -20.61
CA ASP A 568 5.20 3.99 -20.91
C ASP A 568 6.63 3.79 -20.34
N PRO A 569 6.83 2.95 -19.31
CA PRO A 569 8.14 2.69 -18.72
C PRO A 569 9.16 2.09 -19.71
N PHE A 570 8.71 1.30 -20.69
CA PHE A 570 9.60 0.70 -21.69
C PHE A 570 10.15 1.76 -22.64
N GLN A 571 9.29 2.66 -23.11
CA GLN A 571 9.73 3.77 -23.97
C GLN A 571 10.60 4.78 -23.21
N ARG A 572 10.34 5.02 -21.92
CA ARG A 572 11.27 5.81 -21.07
C ARG A 572 12.64 5.15 -20.96
N ALA A 573 12.69 3.83 -20.81
CA ALA A 573 13.94 3.08 -20.77
C ALA A 573 14.68 3.12 -22.12
N ASP A 574 13.98 2.94 -23.24
CA ASP A 574 14.55 3.07 -24.59
C ASP A 574 15.16 4.46 -24.82
N ARG A 575 14.40 5.50 -24.48
CA ARG A 575 14.85 6.89 -24.56
C ARG A 575 16.06 7.16 -23.67
N PHE A 576 16.09 6.59 -22.47
CA PHE A 576 17.23 6.70 -21.57
C PHE A 576 18.48 6.11 -22.21
N VAL A 577 18.39 4.90 -22.78
CA VAL A 577 19.52 4.24 -23.45
C VAL A 577 19.99 5.07 -24.66
N GLU A 578 19.07 5.59 -25.47
CA GLU A 578 19.40 6.39 -26.64
C GLU A 578 20.10 7.70 -26.24
N GLY A 579 19.55 8.44 -25.26
CA GLY A 579 20.16 9.67 -24.75
C GLY A 579 21.52 9.43 -24.11
N TRP A 580 21.68 8.33 -23.36
CA TRP A 580 22.95 7.95 -22.76
C TRP A 580 24.02 7.66 -23.81
N LYS A 581 23.67 6.93 -24.88
CA LYS A 581 24.58 6.64 -26.00
C LYS A 581 25.01 7.90 -26.74
N GLN A 582 24.06 8.82 -27.00
CA GLN A 582 24.35 10.09 -27.66
C GLN A 582 25.30 10.97 -26.83
N LEU A 583 25.03 11.11 -25.53
CA LEU A 583 25.90 11.89 -24.63
C LEU A 583 27.29 11.26 -24.50
N ARG A 584 27.37 9.92 -24.41
CA ARG A 584 28.65 9.20 -24.36
C ARG A 584 29.46 9.41 -25.65
N GLN A 585 28.81 9.30 -26.81
CA GLN A 585 29.45 9.55 -28.09
C GLN A 585 29.93 11.01 -28.22
N ALA A 586 29.09 11.98 -27.89
CA ALA A 586 29.45 13.39 -27.91
C ALA A 586 30.60 13.72 -26.96
N HIS A 587 30.61 13.12 -25.76
CA HIS A 587 31.71 13.23 -24.82
C HIS A 587 33.03 12.68 -25.39
N ASP A 588 32.99 11.51 -26.03
CA ASP A 588 34.16 10.86 -26.60
C ASP A 588 34.67 11.56 -27.87
N ASP A 589 33.79 12.16 -28.66
CA ASP A 589 34.13 13.04 -29.79
C ASP A 589 34.84 14.31 -29.28
N LEU A 590 34.26 15.02 -28.31
CA LEU A 590 34.85 16.25 -27.74
C LEU A 590 36.21 16.00 -27.08
N ARG A 591 36.39 14.84 -26.43
CA ARG A 591 37.71 14.45 -25.90
C ARG A 591 38.73 14.15 -27.00
N ARG A 592 38.31 13.52 -28.10
CA ARG A 592 39.19 13.27 -29.25
C ARG A 592 39.61 14.57 -29.94
N ASP A 593 38.72 15.55 -29.98
CA ASP A 593 38.95 16.87 -30.58
C ASP A 593 39.71 17.83 -29.64
N GLY A 594 40.03 17.40 -28.41
CA GLY A 594 40.77 18.19 -27.43
C GLY A 594 39.97 19.27 -26.70
N ASP A 595 38.64 19.31 -26.87
CA ASP A 595 37.75 20.21 -26.12
C ASP A 595 37.39 19.60 -24.75
N PHE A 596 38.33 19.68 -23.82
CA PHE A 596 38.12 19.20 -22.44
C PHE A 596 37.03 19.97 -21.69
N ARG A 597 36.76 21.24 -22.06
CA ARG A 597 35.71 22.05 -21.41
C ARG A 597 34.32 21.60 -21.88
N GLY A 598 34.16 21.35 -23.19
CA GLY A 598 32.97 20.75 -23.76
C GLY A 598 32.72 19.35 -23.21
N ALA A 599 33.74 18.49 -23.20
CA ALA A 599 33.64 17.15 -22.63
C ALA A 599 33.23 17.17 -21.15
N LYS A 600 33.80 18.06 -20.33
CA LYS A 600 33.39 18.21 -18.92
C LYS A 600 31.92 18.60 -18.76
N ARG A 601 31.40 19.46 -19.64
CA ARG A 601 29.98 19.85 -19.63
C ARG A 601 29.07 18.67 -19.97
N VAL A 602 29.41 17.91 -21.02
CA VAL A 602 28.66 16.70 -21.40
C VAL A 602 28.74 15.64 -20.29
N GLY A 603 29.88 15.49 -19.62
CA GLY A 603 30.02 14.61 -18.45
C GLY A 603 29.10 14.99 -17.28
N GLN A 604 28.91 16.29 -17.03
CA GLN A 604 27.93 16.76 -16.02
C GLN A 604 26.49 16.43 -16.41
N GLU A 605 26.15 16.53 -17.70
CA GLU A 605 24.83 16.12 -18.22
C GLU A 605 24.60 14.61 -18.07
N MET A 606 25.62 13.79 -18.34
CA MET A 606 25.58 12.34 -18.09
C MET A 606 25.38 12.03 -16.61
N ALA A 607 26.08 12.70 -15.70
CA ALA A 607 25.90 12.51 -14.25
C ALA A 607 24.48 12.91 -13.80
N GLY A 608 23.92 13.98 -14.37
CA GLY A 608 22.52 14.37 -14.13
C GLY A 608 21.53 13.32 -14.65
N MET A 609 21.78 12.75 -15.83
CA MET A 609 20.97 11.67 -16.40
C MET A 609 21.03 10.41 -15.52
N ALA A 610 22.21 9.99 -15.06
CA ALA A 610 22.35 8.85 -14.15
C ALA A 610 21.58 9.06 -12.84
N LYS A 611 21.67 10.26 -12.25
CA LYS A 611 20.95 10.62 -11.02
C LYS A 611 19.43 10.63 -11.18
N SER A 612 18.92 10.88 -12.39
CA SER A 612 17.48 10.87 -12.65
C SER A 612 16.84 9.48 -12.44
N LEU A 613 17.62 8.40 -12.57
CA LEU A 613 17.16 7.03 -12.33
C LEU A 613 16.81 6.75 -10.87
N GLU A 614 17.41 7.47 -9.91
CA GLU A 614 17.06 7.34 -8.48
C GLU A 614 15.60 7.71 -8.20
N ARG A 615 14.96 8.46 -9.13
CA ARG A 615 13.58 8.92 -9.04
C ARG A 615 12.60 8.09 -9.89
N ASP A 616 13.09 7.15 -10.70
CA ASP A 616 12.28 6.29 -11.58
C ASP A 616 12.72 4.81 -11.47
N ALA A 617 12.32 4.18 -10.36
CA ALA A 617 12.65 2.78 -10.04
C ALA A 617 12.14 1.77 -11.09
N GLN A 618 11.08 2.12 -11.85
CA GLN A 618 10.56 1.28 -12.92
C GLN A 618 11.54 1.22 -14.09
N VAL A 619 12.04 2.37 -14.53
CA VAL A 619 13.06 2.46 -15.58
C VAL A 619 14.36 1.82 -15.11
N GLU A 620 14.79 2.06 -13.87
CA GLU A 620 16.00 1.44 -13.32
C GLU A 620 15.93 -0.09 -13.35
N SER A 621 14.79 -0.68 -13.01
CA SER A 621 14.58 -2.13 -13.08
C SER A 621 14.63 -2.67 -14.51
N LEU A 622 14.12 -1.93 -15.49
CA LEU A 622 14.18 -2.31 -16.91
C LEU A 622 15.61 -2.22 -17.47
N LEU A 623 16.37 -1.22 -17.04
CA LEU A 623 17.76 -1.02 -17.47
C LEU A 623 18.72 -2.07 -16.91
N ARG A 624 18.40 -2.76 -15.80
CA ARG A 624 19.20 -3.89 -15.28
C ARG A 624 19.38 -5.01 -16.30
N GLY A 625 18.38 -5.25 -17.15
CA GLY A 625 18.46 -6.23 -18.25
C GLY A 625 19.24 -5.73 -19.48
N ARG A 626 19.64 -4.45 -19.50
CA ARG A 626 20.21 -3.76 -20.66
C ARG A 626 21.55 -3.06 -20.35
N THR A 627 22.22 -3.47 -19.28
CA THR A 627 23.50 -2.89 -18.81
C THR A 627 24.60 -2.91 -19.88
N ARG A 628 24.62 -3.94 -20.73
CA ARG A 628 25.50 -4.02 -21.91
C ARG A 628 25.28 -2.88 -22.91
N GLU A 629 24.04 -2.42 -23.11
CA GLU A 629 23.73 -1.31 -24.02
C GLU A 629 24.20 0.05 -23.47
N LEU A 630 24.34 0.15 -22.15
CA LEU A 630 24.82 1.34 -21.45
C LEU A 630 26.35 1.34 -21.27
N GLY A 631 27.01 0.22 -21.61
CA GLY A 631 28.45 0.03 -21.51
C GLY A 631 28.96 0.05 -20.07
N ILE A 632 28.22 -0.62 -19.17
CA ILE A 632 28.59 -0.87 -17.77
C ILE A 632 28.48 -2.38 -17.45
N ASP A 633 29.40 -2.89 -16.63
CA ASP A 633 29.36 -4.26 -16.12
C ASP A 633 28.60 -4.30 -14.79
N ALA A 634 27.38 -4.82 -14.82
CA ALA A 634 26.53 -4.83 -13.63
C ALA A 634 27.05 -5.80 -12.56
N ALA A 635 27.39 -5.27 -11.38
CA ALA A 635 27.72 -6.07 -10.21
C ALA A 635 26.44 -6.48 -9.46
N MET A 636 26.33 -7.76 -9.06
CA MET A 636 25.20 -8.24 -8.26
C MET A 636 25.05 -7.40 -6.98
N GLY A 637 23.89 -6.74 -6.82
CA GLY A 637 23.54 -5.98 -5.62
C GLY A 637 23.77 -4.46 -5.69
N ARG A 638 24.32 -3.91 -6.78
CA ARG A 638 24.44 -2.45 -6.99
C ARG A 638 23.30 -1.89 -7.84
N SER A 639 22.96 -0.61 -7.60
CA SER A 639 21.96 0.15 -8.37
C SER A 639 22.55 0.60 -9.71
N VAL A 640 21.78 0.50 -10.79
CA VAL A 640 22.22 0.90 -12.14
C VAL A 640 22.59 2.38 -12.18
N ALA A 641 21.87 3.22 -11.43
CA ALA A 641 22.16 4.65 -11.31
C ALA A 641 23.59 4.93 -10.80
N ARG A 642 24.07 4.15 -9.81
CA ARG A 642 25.43 4.28 -9.26
C ARG A 642 26.48 3.75 -10.23
N ASP A 643 26.24 2.59 -10.84
CA ASP A 643 27.17 2.04 -11.82
C ASP A 643 27.34 2.98 -13.03
N LEU A 644 26.26 3.67 -13.44
CA LEU A 644 26.33 4.71 -14.47
C LEU A 644 27.06 5.96 -13.99
N ALA A 645 26.78 6.45 -12.78
CA ALA A 645 27.47 7.61 -12.22
C ALA A 645 28.98 7.39 -12.10
N ASP A 646 29.40 6.19 -11.68
CA ASP A 646 30.80 5.78 -11.59
C ASP A 646 31.46 5.62 -12.97
N SER A 647 30.67 5.30 -14.00
CA SER A 647 31.15 5.21 -15.39
C SER A 647 31.38 6.58 -16.05
N VAL A 648 30.90 7.68 -15.45
CA VAL A 648 31.14 9.04 -15.94
C VAL A 648 32.55 9.48 -15.56
N PRO A 649 33.46 9.73 -16.52
CA PRO A 649 34.83 10.12 -16.21
C PRO A 649 34.88 11.55 -15.63
N PHE A 650 35.04 11.70 -14.32
CA PHE A 650 35.42 12.97 -13.71
C PHE A 650 36.96 13.07 -13.62
N ASP A 651 37.53 14.13 -14.20
CA ASP A 651 38.92 14.53 -13.94
C ASP A 651 39.08 14.84 -12.43
N HIS A 652 39.54 13.86 -11.66
CA HIS A 652 40.02 14.08 -10.30
C HIS A 652 41.40 14.73 -10.40
N GLY A 653 41.45 16.04 -10.15
CA GLY A 653 42.69 16.70 -9.79
C GLY A 653 43.29 16.00 -8.57
N ARG A 654 44.37 15.23 -8.80
CA ARG A 654 45.20 14.62 -7.75
C ARG A 654 45.66 15.71 -6.78
N ASN A 655 45.09 15.74 -5.59
CA ASN A 655 45.77 16.24 -4.40
C ASN A 655 46.61 15.09 -3.83
N LEU A 656 47.86 14.97 -4.29
CA LEU A 656 48.91 14.25 -3.59
C LEU A 656 49.34 15.11 -2.40
N GLY A 657 48.65 14.97 -1.28
CA GLY A 657 49.08 15.47 0.02
C GLY A 657 50.03 14.48 0.68
N MET A 658 51.26 14.93 0.93
CA MET A 658 52.30 14.22 1.67
C MET A 658 51.82 13.76 3.06
N SER A 659 52.18 12.54 3.44
CA SER A 659 52.51 12.21 4.83
C SER A 659 53.30 10.90 4.90
N ARG A 660 54.60 11.07 5.16
CA ARG A 660 55.67 10.19 5.69
C ARG A 660 55.86 8.78 5.13
#